data_AF-A0AB34JWY0-F1
#
_entry.id   AF-A0AB34JWY0-F1
#
_cell.length_a   1.000
_cell.length_b   1.000
_cell.length_c   1.000
_cell.angle_alpha   90.00
_cell.angle_beta   90.00
_cell.angle_gamma   90.00
#
_symmetry.space_group_name_H-M   'P 1'
#
loop_
_entity.id
_entity.type
_entity.pdbx_description
1 polymer ?
#
loop_
_entity_poly.entity_id
_entity_poly.type
_entity_poly.pdbx_seq_one_letter_code
_entity_poly.pdbx_strand_id
1 'polypeptide(L)'
;MHACVRTIAFVLTLVPPSAAVYETAPQHKRLVLNVNFETAKDYDITSAYAVRGWNTTEGHMKITCPSPAAKHGARFGMEVAIDRPFTKNFHAQFSLPHFMTRLDRSGYQLTFWAKLHRASGAGEVVVEIVFLDVDEGFNWIGGAEVALMSEWQHIAMEPVYTKPEQKGHEIQIAFLLGLKQAEFYFDDIELYELDVLSPPPPSPPPPPNVLLWLDGEGGPGAAQVVVAPQSTGALEADLSSTDAAHEGKYGYEITVTKLFAKNWHGLLSLPAFLVTDHERAYTLTFWAKASANPHPRPQVTFQDEDNDYEYVDSEYVQLTAFWHQYTVTLAIPYKLRGHNIVANLMLGAYLGTYYFDEFKVTNDGYVSPPPSPPLPPPSPPPHVLLQLNMENYAKGTINSQTWPEGKMEVELQSTQAAHSGRYGLLIKIETAFEHDWHAQVALKSFLPPDTDHGYLFTFWGRAAAPKPGIQAAPKVVFQDATDNYTPIKQVAVPLTTEWQMYEVDLTIPSYRKGHSIIICFWLGEFQGSYALDDFQVDIVRQFDPPPPPPPRHTAFAPPPPGVVALLGFEGTDDGVTSQRAANNGSWTVSVPDARSAHSGGYGLYVEVSKAWRVPSLARLLLPRYVLRAGKEMLLHLSFWARVEKMHATDPTPSVTVAFLDLHKNYEQIGAEVIPLQHADWQMHYVVIDLKTEHVGHSIRPYLYIGKDAAIYHFDDFEYKEIEIEDGMAWLKLAPERIRRRRMGKFKLSFYDSDQWPVDYGRVSVELRRHSFPFGVELKTRLISQMKATDYLWYLKTAASHFWSGMVQQQMLWHAYEPAPGDFNAGAKAVDDLVAWARAQKWDKLDAALLDQSQEGAEDHWSNKLACTDLERRLHERIARDLTRFRGKIGVYEVWRDSLQRREWINRCGEKLYFDAYRWAHQADPAAQLCTSESSVLSTLTLTKAEAYHNLVYRLTHMDVPVSAICVQEYASVLSCSVLCADTLEHGHACS
;
A
#
# COMPACT_ATOMS: atom_id res chain seq x y z
N MET A 1 37.74 -19.90 10.17
CA MET A 1 36.80 -19.21 9.25
C MET A 1 35.64 -18.81 10.14
N HIS A 2 35.29 -17.56 10.42
CA HIS A 2 35.52 -16.27 9.77
C HIS A 2 36.39 -15.30 10.59
N ALA A 3 36.89 -14.27 9.90
CA ALA A 3 37.75 -13.22 10.41
C ALA A 3 37.13 -11.85 10.07
N CYS A 4 37.53 -10.84 10.83
CA CYS A 4 37.37 -9.40 10.65
C CYS A 4 36.03 -8.76 11.06
N VAL A 5 36.04 -8.12 12.24
CA VAL A 5 35.52 -6.75 12.41
C VAL A 5 36.59 -5.96 13.18
N ARG A 6 36.99 -4.80 12.66
CA ARG A 6 38.02 -3.89 13.19
C ARG A 6 37.36 -2.71 13.91
N THR A 7 37.98 -2.37 15.03
CA THR A 7 37.83 -1.26 15.99
C THR A 7 37.57 0.15 15.43
N ILE A 8 36.69 0.92 16.07
CA ILE A 8 36.69 2.40 16.10
C ILE A 8 36.54 2.85 17.56
N ALA A 9 37.58 3.48 18.11
CA ALA A 9 37.62 4.01 19.48
C ALA A 9 37.21 5.50 19.50
N PHE A 10 36.34 5.88 20.43
CA PHE A 10 36.01 7.29 20.73
C PHE A 10 36.73 7.76 22.00
N VAL A 11 37.49 8.85 21.87
CA VAL A 11 38.21 9.54 22.96
C VAL A 11 37.28 10.57 23.62
N LEU A 12 37.09 10.47 24.94
CA LEU A 12 36.25 11.40 25.74
C LEU A 12 37.09 12.57 26.30
N THR A 13 36.77 13.81 25.91
CA THR A 13 37.27 15.04 26.58
C THR A 13 36.28 15.57 27.62
N LEU A 14 36.84 15.95 28.79
CA LEU A 14 36.21 16.29 30.08
C LEU A 14 35.24 17.50 30.07
N VAL A 15 34.11 17.38 30.78
CA VAL A 15 33.22 18.47 31.24
C VAL A 15 33.05 18.36 32.78
N PRO A 16 32.95 19.46 33.56
CA PRO A 16 32.95 19.42 35.03
C PRO A 16 31.62 18.92 35.64
N PRO A 17 31.61 18.55 36.95
CA PRO A 17 30.52 17.83 37.57
C PRO A 17 29.43 18.78 38.07
N SER A 18 28.40 19.04 37.27
CA SER A 18 27.08 19.42 37.80
C SER A 18 26.00 19.24 36.74
N ALA A 19 24.97 18.45 37.06
CA ALA A 19 23.78 18.09 36.29
C ALA A 19 23.99 16.95 35.26
N ALA A 20 23.53 15.75 35.64
CA ALA A 20 23.24 14.66 34.71
C ALA A 20 22.19 15.14 33.69
N VAL A 21 22.46 14.95 32.40
CA VAL A 21 21.76 15.67 31.31
C VAL A 21 20.42 15.02 30.91
N TYR A 22 20.06 13.85 31.42
CA TYR A 22 18.79 13.19 31.07
C TYR A 22 18.12 12.44 32.24
N GLU A 23 17.45 13.17 33.13
CA GLU A 23 16.40 12.58 33.97
C GLU A 23 15.05 12.61 33.23
N THR A 24 14.66 11.47 32.65
CA THR A 24 13.28 11.23 32.20
C THR A 24 12.35 11.06 33.41
N ALA A 25 11.13 11.59 33.35
CA ALA A 25 10.16 11.51 34.44
C ALA A 25 9.97 10.05 34.97
N PRO A 26 9.83 9.83 36.30
CA PRO A 26 9.84 8.50 36.93
C PRO A 26 8.76 7.51 36.48
N GLN A 27 7.79 7.95 35.68
CA GLN A 27 6.58 7.19 35.35
C GLN A 27 6.73 6.21 34.17
N HIS A 28 7.89 6.22 33.49
CA HIS A 28 8.16 5.42 32.27
C HIS A 28 9.42 4.53 32.34
N LYS A 29 10.00 4.35 33.53
CA LYS A 29 11.20 3.51 33.76
C LYS A 29 10.88 2.42 34.77
N ARG A 30 11.17 1.16 34.43
CA ARG A 30 11.06 0.01 35.35
C ARG A 30 12.44 -0.57 35.62
N LEU A 31 12.85 -0.63 36.89
CA LEU A 31 14.07 -1.32 37.30
C LEU A 31 13.92 -2.84 37.07
N VAL A 32 14.86 -3.42 36.31
CA VAL A 32 14.92 -4.84 35.93
C VAL A 32 15.99 -5.56 36.74
N LEU A 33 17.15 -4.94 36.90
CA LEU A 33 18.30 -5.48 37.62
C LEU A 33 18.90 -4.38 38.50
N ASN A 34 19.33 -4.76 39.71
CA ASN A 34 20.09 -3.88 40.61
C ASN A 34 21.13 -4.74 41.33
N VAL A 35 22.41 -4.47 41.09
CA VAL A 35 23.57 -5.17 41.66
C VAL A 35 24.39 -4.16 42.46
N ASN A 36 24.38 -4.30 43.78
CA ASN A 36 25.07 -3.43 44.73
C ASN A 36 26.15 -4.17 45.54
N PHE A 37 26.44 -5.43 45.18
CA PHE A 37 27.54 -6.23 45.72
C PHE A 37 27.51 -6.46 47.26
N GLU A 38 26.34 -6.34 47.91
CA GLU A 38 26.17 -6.42 49.37
C GLU A 38 25.84 -7.82 49.91
N THR A 39 25.33 -8.73 49.08
CA THR A 39 24.71 -9.99 49.54
C THR A 39 25.23 -11.22 48.81
N ALA A 40 25.05 -12.40 49.43
CA ALA A 40 25.33 -13.69 48.79
C ALA A 40 24.48 -13.95 47.52
N LYS A 41 23.41 -13.18 47.28
CA LYS A 41 22.59 -13.23 46.06
C LYS A 41 23.21 -12.48 44.89
N ASP A 42 24.11 -11.53 45.15
CA ASP A 42 24.88 -10.84 44.12
C ASP A 42 26.02 -11.72 43.57
N TYR A 43 26.20 -12.94 44.11
CA TYR A 43 27.18 -13.92 43.65
C TYR A 43 26.71 -14.72 42.43
N ASP A 44 25.47 -14.51 41.98
CA ASP A 44 24.93 -15.07 40.74
C ASP A 44 25.29 -14.21 39.51
N ILE A 45 26.38 -13.40 39.62
CA ILE A 45 27.31 -13.09 38.52
C ILE A 45 27.86 -14.45 38.05
N THR A 46 26.99 -15.21 37.42
CA THR A 46 27.16 -16.59 37.03
C THR A 46 28.23 -16.57 35.96
N SER A 47 29.41 -17.03 36.35
CA SER A 47 30.61 -17.21 35.54
C SER A 47 31.45 -15.96 35.24
N ALA A 48 32.30 -15.60 36.20
CA ALA A 48 33.63 -15.08 35.86
C ALA A 48 34.41 -16.14 35.07
N TYR A 49 34.20 -16.21 33.76
CA TYR A 49 35.09 -16.94 32.86
C TYR A 49 36.28 -16.03 32.51
N ALA A 50 37.42 -16.26 33.14
CA ALA A 50 38.59 -16.47 32.28
C ALA A 50 38.28 -17.81 31.61
N VAL A 51 37.99 -17.84 30.30
CA VAL A 51 37.51 -19.04 29.59
C VAL A 51 38.35 -20.27 30.00
N ARG A 52 37.84 -21.09 30.95
CA ARG A 52 38.47 -22.36 31.35
C ARG A 52 38.19 -23.47 30.32
N GLY A 53 37.36 -23.19 29.31
CA GLY A 53 37.02 -24.11 28.22
C GLY A 53 37.99 -24.08 27.03
N TRP A 54 38.88 -23.10 26.96
CA TRP A 54 39.93 -23.00 25.94
C TRP A 54 41.24 -22.84 26.69
N ASN A 55 42.15 -23.78 26.48
CA ASN A 55 43.40 -23.97 27.20
C ASN A 55 44.40 -22.81 26.96
N THR A 56 44.04 -21.59 27.32
CA THR A 56 44.80 -20.36 27.06
C THR A 56 45.54 -19.96 28.32
N THR A 57 46.84 -20.22 28.33
CA THR A 57 47.78 -19.79 29.39
C THR A 57 48.28 -18.36 29.14
N GLU A 58 47.53 -17.54 28.41
CA GLU A 58 48.04 -16.30 27.79
C GLU A 58 47.79 -15.01 28.59
N GLY A 59 46.73 -14.94 29.40
CA GLY A 59 46.40 -13.77 30.25
C GLY A 59 46.20 -14.14 31.72
N HIS A 60 45.98 -13.16 32.58
CA HIS A 60 45.62 -13.36 34.00
C HIS A 60 44.66 -12.25 34.45
N MET A 61 43.45 -12.65 34.87
CA MET A 61 42.42 -11.78 35.43
C MET A 61 42.07 -12.25 36.83
N LYS A 62 41.96 -11.30 37.76
CA LYS A 62 41.52 -11.53 39.13
C LYS A 62 40.32 -10.63 39.42
N ILE A 63 39.22 -11.23 39.86
CA ILE A 63 38.03 -10.49 40.31
C ILE A 63 37.96 -10.62 41.83
N THR A 64 37.80 -9.49 42.52
CA THR A 64 37.57 -9.43 43.95
C THR A 64 36.19 -8.83 44.19
N CYS A 65 35.25 -9.68 44.57
CA CYS A 65 33.87 -9.31 44.89
C CYS A 65 33.41 -10.14 46.10
N PRO A 66 32.94 -9.53 47.19
CA PRO A 66 32.87 -8.09 47.45
C PRO A 66 34.26 -7.47 47.72
N SER A 67 34.53 -6.28 47.19
CA SER A 67 35.75 -5.49 47.48
C SER A 67 35.41 -4.22 48.28
N PRO A 68 35.92 -4.07 49.51
CA PRO A 68 35.77 -2.83 50.29
C PRO A 68 36.53 -1.64 49.66
N ALA A 69 37.51 -1.92 48.80
CA ALA A 69 38.32 -0.90 48.12
C ALA A 69 37.60 -0.30 46.92
N ALA A 70 36.70 -1.06 46.29
CA ALA A 70 35.94 -0.67 45.11
C ALA A 70 34.57 -0.05 45.44
N LYS A 71 34.34 0.41 46.67
CA LYS A 71 33.03 0.97 47.07
C LYS A 71 32.81 2.41 46.60
N HIS A 72 31.61 2.68 46.15
CA HIS A 72 31.03 3.97 45.85
C HIS A 72 29.65 4.04 46.50
N GLY A 73 29.52 4.78 47.60
CA GLY A 73 28.27 4.84 48.37
C GLY A 73 28.06 3.68 49.34
N ALA A 74 27.89 2.45 48.83
CA ALA A 74 27.61 1.23 49.62
C ALA A 74 28.83 0.71 50.42
N ARG A 75 28.72 -0.44 51.11
CA ARG A 75 29.83 -1.03 51.90
C ARG A 75 30.85 -1.74 51.02
N PHE A 76 30.44 -2.31 49.90
CA PHE A 76 31.29 -3.07 48.98
C PHE A 76 30.97 -2.75 47.52
N GLY A 77 31.98 -2.85 46.65
CA GLY A 77 31.80 -2.87 45.19
C GLY A 77 32.57 -4.04 44.57
N MET A 78 32.85 -3.98 43.27
CA MET A 78 33.60 -5.00 42.55
C MET A 78 34.92 -4.47 41.99
N GLU A 79 36.00 -5.22 42.24
CA GLU A 79 37.32 -4.94 41.71
C GLU A 79 37.70 -6.01 40.67
N VAL A 80 38.16 -5.56 39.50
CA VAL A 80 38.67 -6.42 38.43
C VAL A 80 40.08 -6.00 38.07
N ALA A 81 41.05 -6.89 38.27
CA ALA A 81 42.45 -6.67 37.95
C ALA A 81 42.89 -7.58 36.80
N ILE A 82 43.39 -6.98 35.73
CA ILE A 82 44.09 -7.68 34.65
C ILE A 82 45.59 -7.56 34.94
N ASP A 83 46.19 -8.61 35.50
CA ASP A 83 47.63 -8.63 35.82
C ASP A 83 48.47 -8.88 34.57
N ARG A 84 47.93 -9.64 33.62
CA ARG A 84 48.54 -9.91 32.31
C ARG A 84 47.47 -9.81 31.23
N PRO A 85 47.64 -8.92 30.21
CA PRO A 85 46.66 -8.74 29.15
C PRO A 85 46.41 -10.02 28.37
N PHE A 86 45.22 -10.13 27.78
CA PHE A 86 44.81 -11.21 26.91
C PHE A 86 44.98 -10.82 25.44
N THR A 87 45.14 -11.81 24.56
CA THR A 87 45.29 -11.57 23.12
C THR A 87 44.00 -11.11 22.44
N LYS A 88 42.84 -11.37 23.06
CA LYS A 88 41.52 -10.93 22.62
C LYS A 88 40.72 -10.39 23.80
N ASN A 89 39.93 -9.34 23.57
CA ASN A 89 39.19 -8.66 24.63
C ASN A 89 38.23 -9.60 25.37
N PHE A 90 37.48 -10.42 24.61
CA PHE A 90 36.50 -11.36 25.16
C PHE A 90 37.08 -12.56 25.92
N HIS A 91 38.41 -12.76 25.95
CA HIS A 91 39.01 -13.80 26.77
C HIS A 91 38.99 -13.45 28.28
N ALA A 92 38.70 -12.19 28.63
CA ALA A 92 38.50 -11.73 30.00
C ALA A 92 37.21 -10.89 30.10
N GLN A 93 36.18 -11.52 30.66
CA GLN A 93 34.88 -10.87 30.87
C GLN A 93 34.24 -11.26 32.21
N PHE A 94 33.31 -10.43 32.67
CA PHE A 94 32.32 -10.83 33.67
C PHE A 94 30.92 -10.53 33.13
N SER A 95 29.95 -11.38 33.49
CA SER A 95 28.57 -11.27 33.01
C SER A 95 27.62 -10.98 34.16
N LEU A 96 26.62 -10.14 33.92
CA LEU A 96 25.53 -9.89 34.84
C LEU A 96 24.50 -11.04 34.81
N PRO A 97 23.65 -11.18 35.85
CA PRO A 97 22.53 -12.11 35.81
C PRO A 97 21.67 -11.90 34.55
N HIS A 98 21.24 -13.00 33.94
CA HIS A 98 20.38 -12.94 32.77
C HIS A 98 19.02 -12.33 33.11
N PHE A 99 18.38 -11.71 32.12
CA PHE A 99 17.01 -11.22 32.23
C PHE A 99 16.20 -11.58 30.99
N MET A 100 14.91 -11.85 31.15
CA MET A 100 14.00 -12.09 30.03
C MET A 100 13.37 -10.79 29.54
N THR A 101 13.33 -10.63 28.23
CA THR A 101 12.55 -9.57 27.57
C THR A 101 11.05 -9.86 27.71
N ARG A 102 10.22 -8.82 27.81
CA ARG A 102 8.78 -8.99 28.07
C ARG A 102 7.84 -8.32 27.06
N LEU A 103 8.27 -7.25 26.41
CA LEU A 103 7.45 -6.49 25.45
C LEU A 103 7.87 -6.80 24.01
N ASP A 104 7.01 -6.47 23.05
CA ASP A 104 7.28 -6.64 21.61
C ASP A 104 8.43 -5.73 21.14
N ARG A 105 8.67 -4.60 21.82
CA ARG A 105 9.86 -3.75 21.67
C ARG A 105 10.13 -3.08 23.02
N SER A 106 11.24 -3.42 23.68
CA SER A 106 11.69 -2.77 24.91
C SER A 106 13.03 -2.10 24.66
N GLY A 107 13.23 -0.90 25.20
CA GLY A 107 14.55 -0.30 25.34
C GLY A 107 15.12 -0.62 26.72
N TYR A 108 16.37 -1.04 26.81
CA TYR A 108 17.04 -1.37 28.06
C TYR A 108 18.22 -0.41 28.28
N GLN A 109 18.13 0.43 29.31
CA GLN A 109 19.18 1.39 29.68
C GLN A 109 19.97 0.86 30.88
N LEU A 110 21.28 0.65 30.68
CA LEU A 110 22.21 0.24 31.75
C LEU A 110 22.88 1.48 32.37
N THR A 111 22.90 1.54 33.69
CA THR A 111 23.59 2.58 34.45
C THR A 111 24.49 1.95 35.51
N PHE A 112 25.67 2.52 35.75
CA PHE A 112 26.60 2.00 36.76
C PHE A 112 27.64 3.04 37.15
N TRP A 113 28.27 2.87 38.32
CA TRP A 113 29.46 3.60 38.70
C TRP A 113 30.72 2.81 38.32
N ALA A 114 31.70 3.45 37.68
CA ALA A 114 32.99 2.85 37.41
C ALA A 114 34.15 3.83 37.50
N LYS A 115 35.36 3.30 37.74
CA LYS A 115 36.62 4.03 37.56
C LYS A 115 37.79 3.11 37.22
N LEU A 116 38.80 3.69 36.59
CA LEU A 116 40.11 3.09 36.37
C LEU A 116 41.01 3.36 37.58
N HIS A 117 41.26 2.36 38.43
CA HIS A 117 42.13 2.54 39.60
C HIS A 117 43.61 2.64 39.20
N ARG A 118 44.07 1.80 38.28
CA ARG A 118 45.46 1.76 37.80
C ARG A 118 45.52 1.19 36.39
N ALA A 119 46.46 1.67 35.56
CA ALA A 119 46.78 1.08 34.26
C ALA A 119 48.28 1.16 33.99
N SER A 120 48.83 0.22 33.21
CA SER A 120 50.21 0.28 32.71
C SER A 120 50.25 0.72 31.24
N GLY A 121 51.14 1.65 30.90
CA GLY A 121 51.32 2.20 29.55
C GLY A 121 50.55 3.50 29.27
N ALA A 122 50.87 4.17 28.16
CA ALA A 122 50.19 5.37 27.69
C ALA A 122 49.06 4.99 26.71
N GLY A 123 47.87 5.57 26.89
CA GLY A 123 46.71 5.41 26.02
C GLY A 123 45.43 5.00 26.77
N GLU A 124 44.28 5.41 26.24
CA GLU A 124 42.96 5.25 26.84
C GLU A 124 42.59 3.80 27.14
N VAL A 125 42.04 3.52 28.33
CA VAL A 125 41.58 2.18 28.74
C VAL A 125 40.07 2.14 28.59
N VAL A 126 39.62 1.27 27.69
CA VAL A 126 38.22 1.16 27.28
C VAL A 126 37.67 -0.17 27.78
N VAL A 127 36.43 -0.13 28.27
CA VAL A 127 35.62 -1.29 28.66
C VAL A 127 34.51 -1.45 27.63
N GLU A 128 34.42 -2.63 27.02
CA GLU A 128 33.38 -2.93 26.03
C GLU A 128 32.24 -3.70 26.72
N ILE A 129 31.01 -3.24 26.54
CA ILE A 129 29.82 -3.80 27.18
C ILE A 129 28.90 -4.31 26.09
N VAL A 130 28.48 -5.57 26.17
CA VAL A 130 27.67 -6.24 25.13
C VAL A 130 26.41 -6.88 25.70
N PHE A 131 25.33 -6.81 24.92
CA PHE A 131 24.06 -7.51 25.15
C PHE A 131 23.97 -8.67 24.17
N LEU A 132 23.79 -9.87 24.69
CA LEU A 132 23.83 -11.12 23.93
C LEU A 132 22.52 -11.89 24.11
N ASP A 133 21.95 -12.36 23.01
CA ASP A 133 20.76 -13.21 22.99
C ASP A 133 21.15 -14.67 23.27
N VAL A 134 20.84 -15.17 24.47
CA VAL A 134 21.26 -16.51 24.90
C VAL A 134 20.51 -17.60 24.15
N ASP A 135 19.22 -17.38 23.85
CA ASP A 135 18.37 -18.35 23.16
C ASP A 135 18.77 -18.53 21.69
N GLU A 136 19.35 -17.49 21.08
CA GLU A 136 19.94 -17.55 19.73
C GLU A 136 21.45 -17.83 19.72
N GLY A 137 22.00 -18.44 20.77
CA GLY A 137 23.40 -18.86 20.78
C GLY A 137 24.41 -17.72 20.99
N PHE A 138 24.05 -16.73 21.82
CA PHE A 138 24.82 -15.53 22.14
C PHE A 138 24.98 -14.55 20.97
N ASN A 139 23.95 -14.42 20.12
CA ASN A 139 23.92 -13.41 19.07
C ASN A 139 24.00 -12.00 19.65
N TRP A 140 24.78 -11.12 19.01
CA TRP A 140 24.95 -9.74 19.46
C TRP A 140 23.69 -8.90 19.19
N ILE A 141 23.20 -8.20 20.22
CA ILE A 141 22.02 -7.31 20.14
C ILE A 141 22.45 -5.85 20.07
N GLY A 142 23.42 -5.47 20.88
CA GLY A 142 23.85 -4.08 21.07
C GLY A 142 24.94 -3.97 22.13
N GLY A 143 25.54 -2.79 22.26
CA GLY A 143 26.62 -2.57 23.22
C GLY A 143 27.24 -1.18 23.13
N ALA A 144 28.21 -0.89 23.98
CA ALA A 144 28.99 0.34 23.92
C ALA A 144 30.43 0.12 24.41
N GLU A 145 31.33 0.95 23.92
CA GLU A 145 32.69 1.11 24.44
C GLU A 145 32.73 2.32 25.40
N VAL A 146 33.23 2.10 26.61
CA VAL A 146 33.28 3.13 27.66
C VAL A 146 34.73 3.36 28.08
N ALA A 147 35.23 4.56 27.81
CA ALA A 147 36.52 5.01 28.31
C ALA A 147 36.44 5.37 29.80
N LEU A 148 37.25 4.72 30.63
CA LEU A 148 37.26 4.95 32.07
C LEU A 148 38.39 5.90 32.50
N MET A 149 38.05 6.82 33.40
CA MET A 149 38.96 7.79 34.02
C MET A 149 39.39 7.35 35.42
N SER A 150 40.38 8.02 36.00
CA SER A 150 40.86 7.72 37.36
C SER A 150 39.88 8.07 38.47
N GLU A 151 38.93 8.96 38.18
CA GLU A 151 37.86 9.37 39.09
C GLU A 151 36.60 8.52 38.89
N TRP A 152 35.75 8.44 39.92
CA TRP A 152 34.45 7.77 39.81
C TRP A 152 33.55 8.47 38.80
N GLN A 153 33.05 7.70 37.84
CA GLN A 153 32.11 8.14 36.81
C GLN A 153 30.81 7.38 36.96
N HIS A 154 29.69 8.12 36.97
CA HIS A 154 28.38 7.52 36.77
C HIS A 154 28.10 7.46 35.28
N ILE A 155 28.03 6.25 34.75
CA ILE A 155 27.85 5.99 33.33
C ILE A 155 26.40 5.57 33.12
N ALA A 156 25.72 6.26 32.22
CA ALA A 156 24.41 5.86 31.71
C ALA A 156 24.54 5.59 30.21
N MET A 157 24.32 4.35 29.82
CA MET A 157 24.39 3.95 28.41
C MET A 157 23.14 4.41 27.65
N GLU A 158 23.29 4.59 26.33
CA GLU A 158 22.15 4.64 25.43
C GLU A 158 21.33 3.33 25.53
N PRO A 159 19.99 3.40 25.40
CA PRO A 159 19.17 2.20 25.51
C PRO A 159 19.45 1.21 24.39
N VAL A 160 19.60 -0.07 24.74
CA VAL A 160 19.67 -1.17 23.77
C VAL A 160 18.25 -1.66 23.49
N TYR A 161 17.85 -1.66 22.22
CA TYR A 161 16.50 -2.02 21.79
C TYR A 161 16.42 -3.48 21.35
N THR A 162 15.42 -4.19 21.85
CA THR A 162 15.13 -5.57 21.40
C THR A 162 14.13 -5.57 20.26
N LYS A 163 14.30 -6.52 19.34
CA LYS A 163 13.38 -6.78 18.22
C LYS A 163 12.13 -7.54 18.68
N PRO A 164 11.03 -7.50 17.90
CA PRO A 164 9.82 -8.29 18.19
C PRO A 164 10.05 -9.80 18.29
N GLU A 165 10.93 -10.35 17.46
CA GLU A 165 11.32 -11.75 17.51
C GLU A 165 12.03 -12.14 18.82
N GLN A 166 12.65 -11.18 19.50
CA GLN A 166 13.40 -11.42 20.73
C GLN A 166 12.53 -11.37 21.99
N LYS A 167 11.20 -11.37 21.85
CA LYS A 167 10.27 -11.34 22.99
C LYS A 167 10.25 -12.67 23.73
N GLY A 168 10.51 -12.62 25.03
CA GLY A 168 10.63 -13.81 25.87
C GLY A 168 12.01 -14.46 25.79
N HIS A 169 12.95 -13.91 25.02
CA HIS A 169 14.32 -14.39 24.98
C HIS A 169 15.09 -14.01 26.25
N GLU A 170 16.01 -14.87 26.65
CA GLU A 170 16.96 -14.64 27.74
C GLU A 170 18.17 -13.83 27.25
N ILE A 171 18.45 -12.69 27.89
CA ILE A 171 19.53 -11.77 27.51
C ILE A 171 20.62 -11.76 28.57
N GLN A 172 21.88 -11.86 28.12
CA GLN A 172 23.08 -11.73 28.94
C GLN A 172 23.79 -10.40 28.66
N ILE A 173 24.20 -9.69 29.72
CA ILE A 173 25.06 -8.50 29.62
C ILE A 173 26.47 -8.89 30.05
N ALA A 174 27.49 -8.61 29.23
CA ALA A 174 28.88 -8.91 29.55
C ALA A 174 29.79 -7.68 29.41
N PHE A 175 30.76 -7.56 30.31
CA PHE A 175 31.80 -6.53 30.30
C PHE A 175 33.13 -7.17 29.90
N LEU A 176 33.76 -6.67 28.84
CA LEU A 176 34.95 -7.19 28.19
C LEU A 176 36.12 -6.24 28.45
N LEU A 177 37.20 -6.75 29.07
CA LEU A 177 38.22 -5.93 29.74
C LEU A 177 39.67 -6.34 29.40
N GLY A 178 39.86 -7.36 28.57
CA GLY A 178 41.11 -8.14 28.53
C GLY A 178 42.32 -7.49 27.88
N LEU A 179 42.16 -6.41 27.11
CA LEU A 179 43.22 -5.92 26.21
C LEU A 179 44.37 -5.18 26.90
N LYS A 180 44.17 -4.67 28.11
CA LYS A 180 45.19 -3.88 28.84
C LYS A 180 45.35 -4.34 30.28
N GLN A 181 46.57 -4.21 30.77
CA GLN A 181 46.87 -4.48 32.17
C GLN A 181 46.39 -3.28 32.99
N ALA A 182 45.28 -3.46 33.70
CA ALA A 182 44.58 -2.42 34.43
C ALA A 182 43.76 -2.99 35.59
N GLU A 183 43.48 -2.14 36.58
CA GLU A 183 42.60 -2.39 37.71
C GLU A 183 41.37 -1.48 37.58
N PHE A 184 40.18 -2.09 37.54
CA PHE A 184 38.89 -1.46 37.33
C PHE A 184 38.00 -1.65 38.55
N TYR A 185 37.35 -0.59 39.02
CA TYR A 185 36.36 -0.65 40.09
C TYR A 185 34.98 -0.35 39.52
N PHE A 186 33.99 -1.15 39.90
CA PHE A 186 32.58 -1.03 39.52
C PHE A 186 31.70 -1.04 40.77
N ASP A 187 30.63 -0.26 40.77
CA ASP A 187 29.61 -0.27 41.83
C ASP A 187 28.22 0.13 41.30
N ASP A 188 27.17 -0.14 42.07
CA ASP A 188 25.79 0.29 41.82
C ASP A 188 25.31 0.07 40.36
N ILE A 189 25.35 -1.18 39.87
CA ILE A 189 24.93 -1.51 38.50
C ILE A 189 23.42 -1.71 38.45
N GLU A 190 22.73 -0.90 37.65
CA GLU A 190 21.28 -0.92 37.50
C GLU A 190 20.88 -1.03 36.03
N LEU A 191 19.84 -1.82 35.74
CA LEU A 191 19.25 -1.95 34.41
C LEU A 191 17.79 -1.50 34.46
N TYR A 192 17.43 -0.58 33.58
CA TYR A 192 16.07 -0.07 33.44
C TYR A 192 15.45 -0.52 32.11
N GLU A 193 14.26 -1.12 32.18
CA GLU A 193 13.36 -1.29 31.03
C GLU A 193 12.57 0.00 30.86
N LEU A 194 12.67 0.57 29.66
CA LEU A 194 11.99 1.78 29.25
C LEU A 194 10.65 1.41 28.59
N ASP A 195 9.59 2.11 28.97
CA ASP A 195 8.27 1.96 28.35
C ASP A 195 8.25 2.76 27.02
N VAL A 196 8.84 2.20 25.97
CA VAL A 196 9.11 2.93 24.72
C VAL A 196 8.03 2.64 23.68
N LEU A 197 7.05 3.54 23.55
CA LEU A 197 6.26 3.71 22.32
C LEU A 197 7.12 4.44 21.27
N SER A 198 8.04 3.73 20.61
CA SER A 198 8.98 4.26 19.59
C SER A 198 9.93 5.37 20.09
N PRO A 199 11.13 5.56 19.48
CA PRO A 199 12.03 6.63 19.90
C PRO A 199 11.32 8.00 19.80
N PRO A 200 11.50 8.90 20.78
CA PRO A 200 10.72 10.12 20.85
C PRO A 200 11.05 11.06 19.68
N PRO A 201 10.05 11.67 19.03
CA PRO A 201 10.28 12.65 17.96
C PRO A 201 10.81 13.98 18.53
N PRO A 202 11.69 14.70 17.81
CA PRO A 202 12.10 16.05 18.20
C PRO A 202 10.92 17.03 18.14
N SER A 203 10.93 18.00 19.05
CA SER A 203 9.97 19.11 19.10
C SER A 203 10.56 20.34 18.44
N PRO A 204 9.88 21.00 17.47
CA PRO A 204 8.57 20.67 16.92
C PRO A 204 8.60 19.53 15.87
N PRO A 205 7.49 18.80 15.67
CA PRO A 205 7.47 17.63 14.79
C PRO A 205 7.71 18.03 13.32
N PRO A 206 8.59 17.34 12.59
CA PRO A 206 8.72 17.47 11.15
C PRO A 206 7.42 17.04 10.43
N PRO A 207 7.10 17.60 9.26
CA PRO A 207 6.08 17.04 8.39
C PRO A 207 6.39 15.56 8.06
N PRO A 208 5.37 14.73 7.75
CA PRO A 208 5.50 13.26 7.61
C PRO A 208 6.45 12.77 6.51
N ASN A 209 7.04 13.67 5.74
CA ASN A 209 7.91 13.40 4.60
C ASN A 209 9.39 13.66 4.91
N VAL A 210 9.74 14.01 6.16
CA VAL A 210 11.11 14.28 6.60
C VAL A 210 11.70 13.04 7.25
N LEU A 211 12.77 12.50 6.67
CA LEU A 211 13.40 11.23 7.04
C LEU A 211 14.66 11.41 7.88
N LEU A 212 15.30 12.57 7.76
CA LEU A 212 16.43 13.00 8.58
C LEU A 212 16.25 14.50 8.86
N TRP A 213 16.49 14.93 10.10
CA TRP A 213 16.56 16.33 10.49
C TRP A 213 17.66 16.49 11.53
N LEU A 214 18.66 17.33 11.23
CA LEU A 214 19.72 17.75 12.15
C LEU A 214 19.78 19.28 12.19
N ASP A 215 19.37 19.87 13.30
CA ASP A 215 19.39 21.32 13.55
C ASP A 215 20.62 21.78 14.35
N GLY A 216 21.65 20.93 14.46
CA GLY A 216 22.85 21.22 15.24
C GLY A 216 22.68 21.14 16.76
N GLU A 217 21.46 21.05 17.29
CA GLU A 217 21.17 21.07 18.74
C GLU A 217 21.34 19.70 19.43
N GLY A 218 21.48 18.62 18.67
CA GLY A 218 21.53 17.23 19.17
C GLY A 218 22.86 16.74 19.74
N GLY A 219 23.92 17.56 19.73
CA GLY A 219 25.26 17.16 20.18
C GLY A 219 25.96 16.12 19.26
N PRO A 220 27.16 15.64 19.63
CA PRO A 220 28.09 14.91 18.74
C PRO A 220 27.68 13.48 18.33
N GLY A 221 26.43 13.06 18.55
CA GLY A 221 25.95 11.71 18.24
C GLY A 221 25.28 11.54 16.88
N ALA A 222 24.94 12.62 16.18
CA ALA A 222 24.17 12.52 14.94
C ALA A 222 25.05 12.58 13.69
N ALA A 223 25.85 13.63 13.50
CA ALA A 223 26.86 13.68 12.44
C ALA A 223 28.24 13.35 13.01
N GLN A 224 29.10 12.72 12.21
CA GLN A 224 30.47 12.39 12.60
C GLN A 224 31.47 12.79 11.53
N VAL A 225 32.71 13.01 11.92
CA VAL A 225 33.78 13.33 10.99
C VAL A 225 34.69 12.14 10.82
N VAL A 226 34.90 11.73 9.56
CA VAL A 226 35.67 10.53 9.22
C VAL A 226 36.96 10.94 8.52
N VAL A 227 38.07 10.45 9.04
CA VAL A 227 39.39 10.59 8.44
C VAL A 227 39.90 9.20 8.03
N ALA A 228 40.21 9.03 6.75
CA ALA A 228 40.65 7.74 6.22
C ALA A 228 41.99 7.29 6.83
N PRO A 229 42.16 5.99 7.12
CA PRO A 229 43.42 5.44 7.62
C PRO A 229 44.59 5.72 6.67
N GLN A 230 45.75 6.11 7.22
CA GLN A 230 46.99 6.43 6.47
C GLN A 230 46.92 7.68 5.56
N SER A 231 45.95 8.56 5.77
CA SER A 231 45.88 9.83 5.03
C SER A 231 46.95 10.84 5.49
N THR A 232 47.38 11.72 4.57
CA THR A 232 48.42 12.73 4.83
C THR A 232 47.85 14.08 5.28
N GLY A 233 46.53 14.24 5.29
CA GLY A 233 45.81 15.46 5.64
C GLY A 233 45.36 15.48 7.11
N ALA A 234 44.80 16.61 7.53
CA ALA A 234 44.27 16.80 8.87
C ALA A 234 43.09 17.77 8.83
N LEU A 235 42.10 17.52 9.67
CA LEU A 235 40.97 18.40 9.87
C LEU A 235 40.58 18.35 11.36
N GLU A 236 40.03 19.45 11.85
CA GLU A 236 39.46 19.62 13.18
C GLU A 236 37.97 19.91 13.03
N ALA A 237 37.15 19.45 13.97
CA ALA A 237 35.71 19.67 13.91
C ALA A 237 35.15 19.99 15.29
N ASP A 238 34.31 21.02 15.35
CA ASP A 238 33.41 21.32 16.46
C ASP A 238 31.98 21.13 15.96
N LEU A 239 31.37 20.01 16.36
CA LEU A 239 30.03 19.63 15.94
C LEU A 239 28.92 20.27 16.79
N SER A 240 29.30 21.26 17.60
CA SER A 240 28.46 22.03 18.51
C SER A 240 28.94 23.50 18.57
N SER A 241 29.41 24.03 17.43
CA SER A 241 29.97 25.38 17.36
C SER A 241 28.86 26.42 17.36
N THR A 242 28.94 27.39 18.27
CA THR A 242 28.04 28.56 18.26
C THR A 242 28.29 29.48 17.08
N ASP A 243 29.49 29.45 16.49
CA ASP A 243 29.87 30.26 15.33
C ASP A 243 29.37 29.64 14.01
N ALA A 244 28.98 28.37 14.06
CA ALA A 244 28.34 27.62 12.98
C ALA A 244 26.81 27.63 13.05
N ALA A 245 26.19 28.30 14.02
CA ALA A 245 24.74 28.39 14.10
C ALA A 245 24.18 29.36 13.03
N HIS A 246 23.21 28.88 12.26
CA HIS A 246 22.39 29.66 11.34
C HIS A 246 21.02 29.97 11.99
N GLU A 247 20.31 28.93 12.44
CA GLU A 247 19.14 29.01 13.33
C GLU A 247 19.40 28.20 14.60
N GLY A 248 18.86 28.63 15.75
CA GLY A 248 19.18 27.98 17.02
C GLY A 248 20.48 28.49 17.65
N LYS A 249 21.18 27.62 18.38
CA LYS A 249 22.34 27.92 19.23
C LYS A 249 23.63 27.26 18.73
N TYR A 250 23.57 26.12 18.05
CA TYR A 250 24.74 25.36 17.62
C TYR A 250 24.65 24.89 16.17
N GLY A 251 25.80 24.75 15.51
CA GLY A 251 25.93 24.11 14.19
C GLY A 251 27.27 23.37 14.06
N TYR A 252 27.58 22.90 12.84
CA TYR A 252 28.78 22.11 12.57
C TYR A 252 29.89 22.96 11.95
N GLU A 253 31.01 23.11 12.66
CA GLU A 253 32.22 23.76 12.16
C GLU A 253 33.31 22.73 11.86
N ILE A 254 33.80 22.69 10.62
CA ILE A 254 34.89 21.80 10.21
C ILE A 254 36.01 22.63 9.59
N THR A 255 37.21 22.57 10.18
CA THR A 255 38.41 23.23 9.67
C THR A 255 39.40 22.23 9.11
N VAL A 256 39.64 22.27 7.80
CA VAL A 256 40.72 21.49 7.18
C VAL A 256 42.04 22.22 7.38
N THR A 257 42.86 21.73 8.31
CA THR A 257 44.16 22.33 8.67
C THR A 257 45.30 21.87 7.75
N LYS A 258 45.14 20.72 7.09
CA LYS A 258 46.09 20.20 6.10
C LYS A 258 45.39 19.42 5.00
N LEU A 259 45.68 19.76 3.74
CA LEU A 259 45.07 19.12 2.57
C LEU A 259 45.29 17.61 2.54
N PHE A 260 44.23 16.89 2.18
CA PHE A 260 44.26 15.46 1.96
C PHE A 260 44.66 15.14 0.52
N ALA A 261 45.38 14.03 0.32
CA ALA A 261 45.77 13.57 -1.02
C ALA A 261 44.57 13.23 -1.93
N LYS A 262 43.44 12.85 -1.31
CA LYS A 262 42.15 12.63 -1.94
C LYS A 262 41.08 13.36 -1.12
N ASN A 263 40.12 14.00 -1.78
CA ASN A 263 39.04 14.74 -1.11
C ASN A 263 38.24 13.88 -0.11
N TRP A 264 38.01 12.61 -0.44
CA TRP A 264 37.24 11.67 0.37
C TRP A 264 38.01 11.10 1.57
N HIS A 265 39.28 11.43 1.76
CA HIS A 265 40.03 11.03 2.96
C HIS A 265 39.68 11.86 4.21
N GLY A 266 38.91 12.95 4.06
CA GLY A 266 38.38 13.74 5.16
C GLY A 266 36.96 14.19 4.83
N LEU A 267 35.97 13.67 5.55
CA LEU A 267 34.56 13.88 5.27
C LEU A 267 33.72 14.12 6.54
N LEU A 268 32.57 14.76 6.38
CA LEU A 268 31.50 14.81 7.37
C LEU A 268 30.43 13.80 6.94
N SER A 269 30.09 12.85 7.82
CA SER A 269 29.11 11.80 7.62
C SER A 269 27.86 12.09 8.46
N LEU A 270 26.68 11.97 7.86
CA LEU A 270 25.39 12.15 8.52
C LEU A 270 24.84 10.78 8.99
N PRO A 271 23.86 10.73 9.94
CA PRO A 271 23.22 9.47 10.28
C PRO A 271 22.51 8.87 9.08
N ALA A 272 22.38 7.55 9.08
CA ALA A 272 21.62 6.86 8.06
C ALA A 272 20.13 7.19 8.17
N PHE A 273 19.45 7.20 7.02
CA PHE A 273 17.99 7.29 6.95
C PHE A 273 17.43 6.11 6.18
N LEU A 274 16.30 5.59 6.63
CA LEU A 274 15.63 4.44 6.03
C LEU A 274 14.90 4.84 4.74
N VAL A 275 15.11 4.06 3.67
CA VAL A 275 14.37 4.22 2.42
C VAL A 275 13.03 3.50 2.51
N THR A 276 11.94 4.27 2.58
CA THR A 276 10.59 3.72 2.77
C THR A 276 9.77 3.48 1.48
N ASP A 277 9.95 4.30 0.43
CA ASP A 277 9.05 4.36 -0.75
C ASP A 277 9.79 4.26 -2.10
N HIS A 278 9.14 3.71 -3.13
CA HIS A 278 9.76 3.25 -4.39
C HIS A 278 9.53 4.15 -5.62
N GLU A 279 8.96 5.35 -5.45
CA GLU A 279 8.69 6.29 -6.56
C GLU A 279 9.07 7.76 -6.23
N ARG A 280 9.85 7.97 -5.16
CA ARG A 280 10.19 9.32 -4.66
C ARG A 280 11.68 9.61 -4.80
N ALA A 281 11.99 10.81 -5.28
CA ALA A 281 13.29 11.43 -5.19
C ALA A 281 13.52 11.89 -3.74
N TYR A 282 14.64 11.49 -3.15
CA TYR A 282 15.04 11.91 -1.81
C TYR A 282 15.82 13.20 -1.96
N THR A 283 15.47 14.23 -1.20
CA THR A 283 16.09 15.56 -1.32
C THR A 283 16.75 15.92 -0.01
N LEU A 284 18.08 16.03 -0.02
CA LEU A 284 18.89 16.55 1.08
C LEU A 284 19.00 18.08 0.93
N THR A 285 18.51 18.82 1.93
CA THR A 285 18.70 20.27 2.05
C THR A 285 19.53 20.59 3.28
N PHE A 286 20.41 21.59 3.19
CA PHE A 286 21.21 22.06 4.32
C PHE A 286 21.68 23.49 4.09
N TRP A 287 21.90 24.25 5.17
CA TRP A 287 22.57 25.54 5.11
C TRP A 287 24.07 25.35 5.23
N ALA A 288 24.84 26.05 4.39
CA ALA A 288 26.29 26.05 4.50
C ALA A 288 26.95 27.36 4.06
N LYS A 289 28.12 27.62 4.62
CA LYS A 289 29.08 28.62 4.13
C LYS A 289 30.50 28.12 4.33
N ALA A 290 31.46 28.69 3.61
CA ALA A 290 32.88 28.43 3.80
C ALA A 290 33.63 29.73 4.02
N SER A 291 34.79 29.65 4.67
CA SER A 291 35.69 30.80 4.91
C SER A 291 36.13 31.52 3.62
N ALA A 292 36.12 30.82 2.47
CA ALA A 292 36.21 31.43 1.13
C ALA A 292 35.49 30.54 0.11
N ASN A 293 35.76 30.72 -1.20
CA ASN A 293 35.17 29.90 -2.26
C ASN A 293 36.02 28.62 -2.49
N PRO A 294 35.61 27.43 -1.99
CA PRO A 294 36.43 26.24 -2.04
C PRO A 294 36.58 25.70 -3.47
N HIS A 295 37.83 25.43 -3.85
CA HIS A 295 38.20 24.76 -5.10
C HIS A 295 39.20 23.62 -4.82
N PRO A 296 38.92 22.38 -5.26
CA PRO A 296 37.73 21.93 -6.01
C PRO A 296 36.45 21.95 -5.16
N ARG A 297 35.29 21.87 -5.84
CA ARG A 297 33.96 21.85 -5.20
C ARG A 297 33.85 20.67 -4.21
N PRO A 298 33.34 20.90 -3.00
CA PRO A 298 32.88 19.82 -2.13
C PRO A 298 31.90 18.89 -2.85
N GLN A 299 31.95 17.61 -2.52
CA GLN A 299 31.11 16.59 -3.12
C GLN A 299 30.25 15.96 -2.02
N VAL A 300 28.95 15.83 -2.25
CA VAL A 300 28.02 15.07 -1.43
C VAL A 300 27.89 13.68 -2.05
N THR A 301 28.01 12.62 -1.28
CA THR A 301 27.86 11.23 -1.75
C THR A 301 26.86 10.47 -0.90
N PHE A 302 26.14 9.54 -1.49
CA PHE A 302 25.21 8.63 -0.81
C PHE A 302 25.73 7.20 -0.89
N GLN A 303 25.66 6.48 0.22
CA GLN A 303 26.17 5.11 0.37
C GLN A 303 25.14 4.22 1.08
N ASP A 304 25.07 2.95 0.65
CA ASP A 304 24.20 1.93 1.23
C ASP A 304 24.89 1.23 2.40
N GLU A 305 24.51 1.59 3.63
CA GLU A 305 25.11 1.05 4.85
C GLU A 305 24.85 -0.44 5.00
N ASP A 306 23.66 -0.92 4.58
CA ASP A 306 23.29 -2.32 4.69
C ASP A 306 24.03 -3.21 3.68
N ASN A 307 24.72 -2.60 2.70
CA ASN A 307 25.57 -3.27 1.72
C ASN A 307 27.03 -2.77 1.75
N ASP A 308 27.65 -2.75 2.93
CA ASP A 308 29.08 -2.40 3.14
C ASP A 308 29.47 -1.02 2.57
N TYR A 309 28.59 -0.03 2.76
CA TYR A 309 28.74 1.34 2.25
C TYR A 309 28.91 1.41 0.72
N GLU A 310 28.23 0.51 -0.02
CA GLU A 310 28.23 0.51 -1.49
C GLU A 310 27.83 1.90 -2.02
N TYR A 311 28.59 2.42 -2.98
CA TYR A 311 28.32 3.72 -3.57
C TYR A 311 26.96 3.73 -4.30
N VAL A 312 26.11 4.71 -3.96
CA VAL A 312 24.78 4.89 -4.58
C VAL A 312 24.82 6.01 -5.60
N ASP A 313 25.11 7.25 -5.16
CA ASP A 313 25.11 8.44 -6.03
C ASP A 313 25.96 9.58 -5.44
N SER A 314 26.22 10.65 -6.20
CA SER A 314 26.89 11.86 -5.70
C SER A 314 26.62 13.12 -6.51
N GLU A 315 26.79 14.28 -5.86
CA GLU A 315 26.63 15.60 -6.46
C GLU A 315 27.69 16.58 -5.95
N TYR A 316 28.13 17.52 -6.79
CA TYR A 316 29.09 18.56 -6.40
C TYR A 316 28.38 19.87 -6.01
N VAL A 317 28.71 20.41 -4.84
CA VAL A 317 28.09 21.63 -4.30
C VAL A 317 29.13 22.75 -4.23
N GLN A 318 28.84 23.91 -4.82
CA GLN A 318 29.73 25.08 -4.75
C GLN A 318 29.34 25.97 -3.57
N LEU A 319 30.14 25.92 -2.50
CA LEU A 319 29.88 26.75 -1.32
C LEU A 319 30.27 28.22 -1.54
N THR A 320 29.55 29.12 -0.89
CA THR A 320 29.84 30.56 -0.88
C THR A 320 30.40 31.02 0.47
N ALA A 321 30.85 32.28 0.54
CA ALA A 321 31.36 32.88 1.77
C ALA A 321 30.26 33.35 2.76
N PHE A 322 29.00 33.28 2.35
CA PHE A 322 27.83 33.63 3.17
C PHE A 322 26.88 32.43 3.25
N TRP A 323 25.99 32.43 4.25
CA TRP A 323 25.02 31.37 4.42
C TRP A 323 24.12 31.25 3.20
N HIS A 324 24.04 30.05 2.66
CA HIS A 324 23.15 29.70 1.57
C HIS A 324 22.60 28.30 1.79
N GLN A 325 21.35 28.08 1.42
CA GLN A 325 20.73 26.77 1.47
C GLN A 325 21.05 26.01 0.18
N TYR A 326 21.56 24.78 0.32
CA TYR A 326 21.84 23.88 -0.80
C TYR A 326 20.83 22.76 -0.84
N THR A 327 20.63 22.19 -2.03
CA THR A 327 19.70 21.10 -2.29
C THR A 327 20.40 20.08 -3.17
N VAL A 328 20.40 18.83 -2.73
CA VAL A 328 20.98 17.68 -3.44
C VAL A 328 19.91 16.60 -3.56
N THR A 329 19.72 16.08 -4.76
CA THR A 329 18.67 15.09 -5.02
C THR A 329 19.29 13.71 -5.22
N LEU A 330 18.77 12.73 -4.49
CA LEU A 330 19.11 11.32 -4.59
C LEU A 330 17.96 10.56 -5.27
N ALA A 331 18.23 9.98 -6.44
CA ALA A 331 17.34 9.03 -7.08
C ALA A 331 17.64 7.63 -6.54
N ILE A 332 16.69 7.02 -5.83
CA ILE A 332 16.92 5.73 -5.18
C ILE A 332 16.45 4.57 -6.08
N PRO A 333 17.36 3.65 -6.49
CA PRO A 333 16.98 2.44 -7.19
C PRO A 333 16.14 1.52 -6.28
N TYR A 334 15.20 0.78 -6.88
CA TYR A 334 14.31 -0.15 -6.16
C TYR A 334 15.03 -1.12 -5.21
N LYS A 335 16.25 -1.54 -5.54
CA LYS A 335 17.07 -2.46 -4.73
C LYS A 335 17.40 -1.95 -3.32
N LEU A 336 17.29 -0.63 -3.07
CA LEU A 336 17.64 -0.02 -1.79
C LEU A 336 16.44 0.20 -0.88
N ARG A 337 15.25 -0.33 -1.20
CA ARG A 337 14.06 -0.20 -0.33
C ARG A 337 14.26 -0.98 0.96
N GLY A 338 14.01 -0.32 2.09
CA GLY A 338 14.28 -0.88 3.41
C GLY A 338 15.75 -0.86 3.80
N HIS A 339 16.63 -0.32 2.94
CA HIS A 339 18.03 -0.13 3.27
C HIS A 339 18.25 1.23 3.97
N ASN A 340 19.27 1.27 4.83
CA ASN A 340 19.79 2.47 5.47
C ASN A 340 20.79 3.19 4.56
N ILE A 341 20.51 4.45 4.21
CA ILE A 341 21.38 5.26 3.34
C ILE A 341 22.07 6.35 4.14
N VAL A 342 23.38 6.44 3.98
CA VAL A 342 24.25 7.44 4.62
C VAL A 342 24.64 8.51 3.61
N ALA A 343 24.55 9.78 3.99
CA ALA A 343 25.02 10.91 3.20
C ALA A 343 26.35 11.45 3.77
N ASN A 344 27.34 11.68 2.90
CA ASN A 344 28.67 12.15 3.26
C ASN A 344 29.07 13.40 2.48
N LEU A 345 29.67 14.39 3.14
CA LEU A 345 30.26 15.59 2.52
C LEU A 345 31.79 15.45 2.50
N MET A 346 32.36 15.42 1.30
CA MET A 346 33.80 15.28 1.05
C MET A 346 34.49 16.64 1.11
N LEU A 347 35.26 16.91 2.18
CA LEU A 347 35.78 18.25 2.49
C LEU A 347 37.31 18.38 2.33
N GLY A 348 38.03 17.25 2.22
CA GLY A 348 39.49 17.23 2.36
C GLY A 348 40.33 17.92 1.28
N ALA A 349 39.74 18.45 0.21
CA ALA A 349 40.46 19.01 -0.93
C ALA A 349 40.69 20.53 -0.90
N TYR A 350 40.17 21.23 0.10
CA TYR A 350 40.37 22.67 0.25
C TYR A 350 40.73 23.02 1.70
N LEU A 351 41.68 23.94 1.86
CA LEU A 351 42.21 24.37 3.15
C LEU A 351 41.42 25.58 3.64
N GLY A 352 40.71 25.41 4.75
CA GLY A 352 39.85 26.43 5.31
C GLY A 352 38.73 25.82 6.16
N THR A 353 37.90 26.70 6.71
CA THR A 353 36.78 26.34 7.57
C THR A 353 35.47 26.29 6.77
N TYR A 354 34.67 25.28 7.06
CA TYR A 354 33.32 25.05 6.58
C TYR A 354 32.35 25.13 7.76
N TYR A 355 31.20 25.72 7.52
CA TYR A 355 30.10 25.83 8.49
C TYR A 355 28.86 25.21 7.87
N PHE A 356 28.19 24.32 8.60
CA PHE A 356 26.96 23.66 8.18
C PHE A 356 25.91 23.72 9.27
N ASP A 357 24.65 23.82 8.85
CA ASP A 357 23.51 23.79 9.76
C ASP A 357 22.24 23.25 9.05
N GLU A 358 21.23 22.85 9.82
CA GLU A 358 19.89 22.45 9.38
C GLU A 358 19.89 21.39 8.25
N PHE A 359 20.59 20.27 8.42
CA PHE A 359 20.48 19.15 7.47
C PHE A 359 19.09 18.54 7.53
N LYS A 360 18.48 18.32 6.37
CA LYS A 360 17.14 17.77 6.26
C LYS A 360 17.02 16.88 5.03
N VAL A 361 16.51 15.67 5.18
CA VAL A 361 16.16 14.77 4.06
C VAL A 361 14.66 14.68 3.94
N THR A 362 14.12 14.92 2.74
CA THR A 362 12.69 14.83 2.42
C THR A 362 12.40 13.90 1.24
N ASN A 363 11.17 13.39 1.11
CA ASN A 363 10.78 12.50 -0.01
C ASN A 363 9.64 13.08 -0.88
N ASP A 364 9.70 14.37 -1.23
CA ASP A 364 8.56 15.14 -1.77
C ASP A 364 8.41 15.17 -3.32
N GLY A 365 9.30 14.57 -4.12
CA GLY A 365 9.28 14.69 -5.59
C GLY A 365 9.24 13.36 -6.38
N TYR A 366 8.60 13.33 -7.55
CA TYR A 366 8.65 12.20 -8.52
C TYR A 366 9.77 12.42 -9.55
N VAL A 367 10.53 11.37 -9.92
CA VAL A 367 11.62 11.46 -10.91
C VAL A 367 11.08 11.31 -12.34
N SER A 368 11.28 12.32 -13.19
CA SER A 368 11.14 12.19 -14.66
C SER A 368 12.45 11.66 -15.28
N PRO A 369 12.44 10.80 -16.31
CA PRO A 369 13.66 10.17 -16.81
C PRO A 369 14.52 11.09 -17.71
N PRO A 370 15.88 11.03 -17.64
CA PRO A 370 16.80 11.74 -18.55
C PRO A 370 17.01 10.99 -19.90
N PRO A 371 17.57 11.64 -20.94
CA PRO A 371 17.56 11.13 -22.32
C PRO A 371 18.60 10.03 -22.60
N SER A 372 18.25 9.11 -23.51
CA SER A 372 18.98 7.87 -23.80
C SER A 372 20.31 8.05 -24.57
N PRO A 373 21.34 7.21 -24.32
CA PRO A 373 22.53 7.09 -25.18
C PRO A 373 22.27 6.21 -26.41
N PRO A 374 23.12 6.28 -27.47
CA PRO A 374 22.87 5.60 -28.74
C PRO A 374 23.22 4.09 -28.71
N LEU A 375 22.47 3.33 -29.50
CA LEU A 375 22.40 1.87 -29.52
C LEU A 375 23.65 1.16 -30.12
N PRO A 376 24.03 -0.02 -29.59
CA PRO A 376 24.81 -1.03 -30.31
C PRO A 376 23.92 -2.00 -31.14
N PRO A 377 24.49 -2.74 -32.11
CA PRO A 377 23.76 -3.56 -33.09
C PRO A 377 23.32 -4.94 -32.54
N PRO A 378 22.46 -5.69 -33.26
CA PRO A 378 21.43 -6.53 -32.64
C PRO A 378 21.88 -7.95 -32.28
N SER A 379 21.30 -8.45 -31.19
CA SER A 379 21.29 -9.84 -30.69
C SER A 379 19.81 -10.30 -30.59
N PRO A 380 19.52 -11.63 -30.49
CA PRO A 380 18.17 -12.19 -30.60
C PRO A 380 17.15 -11.57 -29.63
N PRO A 381 15.83 -11.67 -29.90
CA PRO A 381 14.81 -10.91 -29.19
C PRO A 381 14.97 -11.06 -27.67
N PRO A 382 14.99 -9.97 -26.89
CA PRO A 382 15.42 -9.95 -25.48
C PRO A 382 14.48 -10.67 -24.49
N HIS A 383 13.63 -11.57 -24.97
CA HIS A 383 12.54 -12.19 -24.21
C HIS A 383 12.52 -13.73 -24.23
N VAL A 384 13.37 -14.42 -25.01
CA VAL A 384 13.34 -15.90 -25.06
C VAL A 384 14.44 -16.50 -24.18
N LEU A 385 14.08 -17.27 -23.15
CA LEU A 385 15.01 -17.90 -22.20
C LEU A 385 15.38 -19.33 -22.53
N LEU A 386 14.45 -20.07 -23.11
CA LEU A 386 14.63 -21.44 -23.55
C LEU A 386 13.89 -21.60 -24.87
N GLN A 387 14.57 -22.15 -25.88
CA GLN A 387 13.91 -22.59 -27.10
C GLN A 387 14.54 -23.90 -27.53
N LEU A 388 13.70 -24.93 -27.69
CA LEU A 388 14.14 -26.29 -27.97
C LEU A 388 13.22 -26.92 -29.02
N ASN A 389 13.80 -27.28 -30.15
CA ASN A 389 13.21 -28.17 -31.14
C ASN A 389 14.06 -29.43 -31.31
N MET A 390 13.51 -30.47 -31.92
CA MET A 390 14.20 -31.75 -32.03
C MET A 390 15.11 -31.86 -33.27
N GLU A 391 15.22 -30.80 -34.07
CA GLU A 391 16.07 -30.81 -35.27
C GLU A 391 17.57 -30.88 -34.94
N ASN A 392 18.02 -30.13 -33.93
CA ASN A 392 19.44 -29.98 -33.58
C ASN A 392 19.70 -30.08 -32.06
N TYR A 393 18.95 -30.93 -31.34
CA TYR A 393 19.09 -31.05 -29.89
C TYR A 393 20.48 -31.61 -29.48
N ALA A 394 21.05 -31.09 -28.38
CA ALA A 394 22.31 -31.63 -27.83
C ALA A 394 22.05 -32.80 -26.87
N LYS A 395 22.98 -33.76 -26.80
CA LYS A 395 22.86 -34.87 -25.83
C LYS A 395 22.85 -34.32 -24.40
N GLY A 396 21.85 -34.69 -23.60
CA GLY A 396 21.65 -34.18 -22.23
C GLY A 396 20.69 -32.99 -22.11
N THR A 397 20.15 -32.47 -23.22
CA THR A 397 19.15 -31.38 -23.23
C THR A 397 17.74 -31.86 -22.86
N ILE A 398 17.49 -33.16 -23.03
CA ILE A 398 16.30 -33.84 -22.51
C ILE A 398 16.81 -35.10 -21.81
N ASN A 399 16.34 -35.33 -20.59
CA ASN A 399 16.66 -36.51 -19.80
C ASN A 399 15.37 -37.19 -19.40
N SER A 400 15.36 -38.52 -19.45
CA SER A 400 14.21 -39.33 -19.03
C SER A 400 14.59 -40.22 -17.86
N GLN A 401 13.68 -40.34 -16.89
CA GLN A 401 13.85 -41.20 -15.72
C GLN A 401 12.60 -42.05 -15.51
N THR A 402 12.80 -43.33 -15.20
CA THR A 402 11.72 -44.30 -15.00
C THR A 402 12.05 -45.24 -13.86
N TRP A 403 11.05 -45.64 -13.09
CA TRP A 403 11.20 -46.62 -12.02
C TRP A 403 10.89 -48.05 -12.50
N PRO A 404 11.34 -49.10 -11.79
CA PRO A 404 11.32 -50.48 -12.29
C PRO A 404 9.92 -51.11 -12.49
N GLU A 405 8.89 -50.57 -11.84
CA GLU A 405 7.52 -51.12 -11.83
C GLU A 405 6.68 -50.78 -13.07
N GLY A 406 7.15 -49.85 -13.91
CA GLY A 406 6.53 -49.52 -15.19
C GLY A 406 7.53 -49.56 -16.34
N LYS A 407 7.05 -49.29 -17.57
CA LYS A 407 7.92 -49.22 -18.75
C LYS A 407 7.55 -48.02 -19.61
N MET A 408 8.52 -47.13 -19.79
CA MET A 408 8.43 -45.96 -20.67
C MET A 408 9.58 -45.98 -21.68
N GLU A 409 9.26 -45.74 -22.94
CA GLU A 409 10.21 -45.55 -24.04
C GLU A 409 10.15 -44.10 -24.52
N VAL A 410 11.30 -43.46 -24.64
CA VAL A 410 11.42 -42.06 -25.10
C VAL A 410 12.25 -42.03 -26.39
N GLU A 411 11.67 -41.48 -27.44
CA GLU A 411 12.28 -41.30 -28.76
C GLU A 411 12.37 -39.79 -29.05
N LEU A 412 13.58 -39.24 -28.94
CA LEU A 412 13.84 -37.78 -29.01
C LEU A 412 13.74 -37.20 -30.42
N GLN A 413 14.01 -37.98 -31.46
CA GLN A 413 13.92 -37.55 -32.86
C GLN A 413 12.95 -38.41 -33.65
N SER A 414 11.69 -38.43 -33.21
CA SER A 414 10.66 -39.22 -33.86
C SER A 414 9.99 -38.41 -34.97
N THR A 415 9.94 -38.98 -36.17
CA THR A 415 9.17 -38.40 -37.30
C THR A 415 7.66 -38.48 -37.07
N GLN A 416 7.21 -39.29 -36.11
CA GLN A 416 5.79 -39.47 -35.76
C GLN A 416 5.28 -38.42 -34.76
N ALA A 417 6.20 -37.73 -34.08
CA ALA A 417 5.91 -36.69 -33.10
C ALA A 417 6.33 -35.28 -33.58
N ALA A 418 6.66 -35.12 -34.86
CA ALA A 418 6.95 -33.80 -35.44
C ALA A 418 5.65 -33.01 -35.63
N HIS A 419 5.57 -31.86 -34.97
CA HIS A 419 4.56 -30.83 -35.25
C HIS A 419 5.12 -29.81 -36.23
N SER A 420 6.35 -29.32 -35.97
CA SER A 420 7.10 -28.48 -36.89
C SER A 420 8.43 -29.15 -37.24
N GLY A 421 9.00 -28.84 -38.42
CA GLY A 421 10.22 -29.51 -38.89
C GLY A 421 10.02 -30.99 -39.26
N ARG A 422 11.03 -31.82 -39.02
CA ARG A 422 11.09 -33.26 -39.32
C ARG A 422 10.97 -34.16 -38.10
N TYR A 423 11.32 -33.67 -36.92
CA TYR A 423 11.42 -34.48 -35.71
C TYR A 423 10.72 -33.81 -34.53
N GLY A 424 10.11 -34.62 -33.67
CA GLY A 424 9.61 -34.21 -32.36
C GLY A 424 9.81 -35.31 -31.31
N LEU A 425 9.37 -35.05 -30.08
CA LEU A 425 9.55 -35.92 -28.92
C LEU A 425 8.38 -36.91 -28.79
N LEU A 426 8.64 -38.19 -29.03
CA LEU A 426 7.65 -39.25 -28.82
C LEU A 426 7.95 -40.00 -27.52
N ILE A 427 6.95 -40.10 -26.65
CA ILE A 427 7.03 -40.83 -25.39
C ILE A 427 5.95 -41.91 -25.40
N LYS A 428 6.32 -43.15 -25.12
CA LYS A 428 5.40 -44.29 -25.05
C LYS A 428 5.44 -44.90 -23.65
N ILE A 429 4.30 -44.88 -22.97
CA ILE A 429 4.10 -45.60 -21.71
C ILE A 429 3.50 -46.97 -22.06
N GLU A 430 4.34 -48.00 -22.07
CA GLU A 430 3.90 -49.37 -22.37
C GLU A 430 3.18 -50.00 -21.18
N THR A 431 3.68 -49.75 -19.98
CA THR A 431 3.08 -50.19 -18.72
C THR A 431 2.95 -48.96 -17.82
N ALA A 432 1.73 -48.64 -17.41
CA ALA A 432 1.46 -47.54 -16.49
C ALA A 432 2.18 -47.75 -15.15
N PHE A 433 2.52 -46.65 -14.51
CA PHE A 433 3.25 -46.62 -13.24
C PHE A 433 2.27 -46.41 -12.09
N GLU A 434 2.66 -46.82 -10.88
CA GLU A 434 1.83 -46.64 -9.68
C GLU A 434 1.63 -45.17 -9.32
N HIS A 435 2.64 -44.34 -9.61
CA HIS A 435 2.59 -42.89 -9.44
C HIS A 435 2.99 -42.19 -10.74
N ASP A 436 2.37 -41.04 -11.02
CA ASP A 436 2.65 -40.21 -12.19
C ASP A 436 4.14 -39.77 -12.28
N TRP A 437 4.74 -39.39 -11.15
CA TRP A 437 6.13 -38.95 -11.06
C TRP A 437 7.15 -40.09 -11.20
N HIS A 438 6.74 -41.36 -11.27
CA HIS A 438 7.65 -42.48 -11.54
C HIS A 438 8.04 -42.59 -13.04
N ALA A 439 7.41 -41.81 -13.92
CA ALA A 439 7.82 -41.65 -15.31
C ALA A 439 8.02 -40.16 -15.60
N GLN A 440 9.27 -39.75 -15.77
CA GLN A 440 9.67 -38.36 -15.89
C GLN A 440 10.44 -38.08 -17.18
N VAL A 441 10.13 -36.95 -17.81
CA VAL A 441 10.95 -36.38 -18.88
C VAL A 441 11.25 -34.93 -18.54
N ALA A 442 12.51 -34.62 -18.30
CA ALA A 442 12.98 -33.29 -17.93
C ALA A 442 13.69 -32.61 -19.10
N LEU A 443 13.36 -31.34 -19.34
CA LEU A 443 14.04 -30.47 -20.29
C LEU A 443 15.31 -29.87 -19.67
N LYS A 444 16.15 -29.24 -20.48
CA LYS A 444 17.30 -28.47 -20.00
C LYS A 444 16.82 -27.32 -19.11
N SER A 445 17.55 -27.08 -18.03
CA SER A 445 17.24 -25.96 -17.15
C SER A 445 17.52 -24.61 -17.80
N PHE A 446 16.77 -23.60 -17.37
CA PHE A 446 16.99 -22.20 -17.71
C PHE A 446 17.25 -21.40 -16.43
N LEU A 447 17.83 -20.21 -16.59
CA LEU A 447 18.07 -19.29 -15.48
C LEU A 447 17.14 -18.08 -15.65
N PRO A 448 16.13 -17.91 -14.78
CA PRO A 448 15.34 -16.68 -14.73
C PRO A 448 16.26 -15.47 -14.48
N PRO A 449 16.21 -14.43 -15.31
CA PRO A 449 17.04 -13.24 -15.14
C PRO A 449 16.65 -12.42 -13.89
N ASP A 450 15.40 -12.53 -13.45
CA ASP A 450 14.85 -11.85 -12.29
C ASP A 450 13.64 -12.61 -11.72
N THR A 451 13.05 -12.05 -10.67
CA THR A 451 11.84 -12.57 -10.02
C THR A 451 10.65 -11.62 -10.19
N ASP A 452 10.84 -10.56 -10.98
CA ASP A 452 9.88 -9.48 -11.16
C ASP A 452 9.03 -9.71 -12.41
N HIS A 453 9.52 -10.54 -13.34
CA HIS A 453 8.81 -10.98 -14.53
C HIS A 453 8.11 -12.33 -14.36
N GLY A 454 7.05 -12.52 -15.16
CA GLY A 454 6.45 -13.83 -15.35
C GLY A 454 7.18 -14.61 -16.44
N TYR A 455 6.99 -15.93 -16.46
CA TYR A 455 7.55 -16.81 -17.47
C TYR A 455 6.44 -17.61 -18.11
N LEU A 456 6.37 -17.61 -19.43
CA LEU A 456 5.39 -18.39 -20.19
C LEU A 456 6.09 -19.57 -20.85
N PHE A 457 5.74 -20.78 -20.42
CA PHE A 457 6.20 -22.00 -21.07
C PHE A 457 5.17 -22.46 -22.09
N THR A 458 5.56 -22.55 -23.36
CA THR A 458 4.71 -23.04 -24.44
C THR A 458 5.27 -24.30 -25.06
N PHE A 459 4.41 -25.25 -25.41
CA PHE A 459 4.77 -26.43 -26.18
C PHE A 459 3.60 -26.93 -27.00
N TRP A 460 3.87 -27.59 -28.13
CA TRP A 460 2.86 -28.33 -28.87
C TRP A 460 2.75 -29.74 -28.30
N GLY A 461 1.51 -30.24 -28.16
CA GLY A 461 1.26 -31.57 -27.62
C GLY A 461 0.05 -32.26 -28.22
N ARG A 462 0.10 -33.59 -28.27
CA ARG A 462 -1.05 -34.48 -28.46
C ARG A 462 -0.81 -35.84 -27.79
N ALA A 463 -1.86 -36.58 -27.52
CA ALA A 463 -1.80 -37.93 -26.98
C ALA A 463 -2.63 -38.92 -27.80
N ALA A 464 -2.26 -40.20 -27.81
CA ALA A 464 -3.07 -41.24 -28.43
C ALA A 464 -4.46 -41.35 -27.78
N ALA A 465 -5.46 -41.79 -28.55
CA ALA A 465 -6.85 -41.89 -28.10
C ALA A 465 -6.94 -42.67 -26.77
N PRO A 466 -7.61 -42.12 -25.74
CA PRO A 466 -7.62 -42.72 -24.42
C PRO A 466 -8.34 -44.07 -24.42
N LYS A 467 -7.92 -44.99 -23.54
CA LYS A 467 -8.79 -46.09 -23.12
C LYS A 467 -10.07 -45.49 -22.48
N PRO A 468 -11.25 -46.10 -22.66
CA PRO A 468 -12.49 -45.55 -22.11
C PRO A 468 -12.36 -45.31 -20.60
N GLY A 469 -12.43 -44.04 -20.17
CA GLY A 469 -12.45 -43.65 -18.76
C GLY A 469 -11.16 -43.05 -18.17
N ILE A 470 -10.05 -42.92 -18.93
CA ILE A 470 -8.81 -42.28 -18.43
C ILE A 470 -8.31 -41.24 -19.43
N GLN A 471 -8.26 -39.96 -19.05
CA GLN A 471 -7.78 -38.86 -19.89
C GLN A 471 -6.25 -38.74 -19.82
N ALA A 472 -5.59 -38.50 -20.95
CA ALA A 472 -4.15 -38.29 -21.02
C ALA A 472 -3.80 -36.87 -20.53
N ALA A 473 -3.45 -36.72 -19.25
CA ALA A 473 -3.18 -35.44 -18.60
C ALA A 473 -1.80 -35.41 -17.94
N PRO A 474 -0.71 -35.26 -18.72
CA PRO A 474 0.64 -35.11 -18.17
C PRO A 474 0.71 -33.92 -17.20
N LYS A 475 1.43 -34.07 -16.08
CA LYS A 475 1.72 -32.92 -15.22
C LYS A 475 3.01 -32.24 -15.66
N VAL A 476 2.92 -30.96 -15.99
CA VAL A 476 4.07 -30.08 -16.20
C VAL A 476 4.49 -29.54 -14.84
N VAL A 477 5.72 -29.84 -14.42
CA VAL A 477 6.25 -29.53 -13.11
C VAL A 477 7.50 -28.68 -13.27
N PHE A 478 7.48 -27.49 -12.68
CA PHE A 478 8.64 -26.61 -12.57
C PHE A 478 9.35 -26.90 -11.26
N GLN A 479 10.64 -27.17 -11.29
CA GLN A 479 11.43 -27.52 -10.11
C GLN A 479 12.68 -26.65 -10.02
N ASP A 480 13.11 -26.40 -8.79
CA ASP A 480 14.38 -25.74 -8.53
C ASP A 480 15.54 -26.75 -8.61
N ALA A 481 16.33 -26.69 -9.67
CA ALA A 481 17.48 -27.57 -9.86
C ALA A 481 18.63 -27.29 -8.88
N THR A 482 18.61 -26.12 -8.23
CA THR A 482 19.62 -25.68 -7.23
C THR A 482 19.26 -26.13 -5.82
N ASP A 483 17.97 -26.39 -5.56
CA ASP A 483 17.44 -26.83 -4.27
C ASP A 483 16.75 -28.19 -4.38
N ASN A 484 17.56 -29.21 -4.67
CA ASN A 484 17.16 -30.62 -4.66
C ASN A 484 15.86 -30.95 -5.45
N TYR A 485 15.65 -30.26 -6.58
CA TYR A 485 14.48 -30.42 -7.44
C TYR A 485 13.13 -30.15 -6.73
N THR A 486 13.13 -29.23 -5.76
CA THR A 486 11.92 -28.82 -5.05
C THR A 486 10.88 -28.26 -6.04
N PRO A 487 9.65 -28.80 -6.10
CA PRO A 487 8.61 -28.31 -7.00
C PRO A 487 8.18 -26.88 -6.66
N ILE A 488 8.16 -26.01 -7.66
CA ILE A 488 7.68 -24.63 -7.59
C ILE A 488 6.21 -24.57 -8.05
N LYS A 489 5.87 -25.25 -9.14
CA LYS A 489 4.50 -25.30 -9.68
C LYS A 489 4.26 -26.62 -10.41
N GLN A 490 3.06 -27.18 -10.26
CA GLN A 490 2.61 -28.40 -10.94
C GLN A 490 1.27 -28.14 -11.62
N VAL A 491 1.17 -28.44 -12.92
CA VAL A 491 -0.05 -28.21 -13.70
C VAL A 491 -0.37 -29.45 -14.51
N ALA A 492 -1.54 -30.05 -14.31
CA ALA A 492 -2.04 -31.11 -15.19
C ALA A 492 -2.52 -30.51 -16.51
N VAL A 493 -1.94 -30.96 -17.62
CA VAL A 493 -2.25 -30.47 -18.97
C VAL A 493 -2.99 -31.56 -19.73
N PRO A 494 -4.34 -31.54 -19.81
CA PRO A 494 -5.10 -32.55 -20.53
C PRO A 494 -4.87 -32.43 -22.04
N LEU A 495 -4.16 -33.41 -22.60
CA LEU A 495 -3.86 -33.44 -24.04
C LEU A 495 -5.03 -34.02 -24.84
N THR A 496 -5.20 -33.50 -26.05
CA THR A 496 -6.17 -34.04 -27.02
C THR A 496 -5.50 -34.98 -28.02
N THR A 497 -6.30 -35.65 -28.86
CA THR A 497 -5.78 -36.47 -29.95
C THR A 497 -5.24 -35.66 -31.13
N GLU A 498 -5.65 -34.39 -31.22
CA GLU A 498 -5.15 -33.44 -32.21
C GLU A 498 -4.01 -32.61 -31.63
N TRP A 499 -3.13 -32.12 -32.50
CA TRP A 499 -2.10 -31.17 -32.08
C TRP A 499 -2.73 -29.88 -31.59
N GLN A 500 -2.31 -29.46 -30.40
CA GLN A 500 -2.65 -28.17 -29.83
C GLN A 500 -1.42 -27.56 -29.18
N MET A 501 -1.38 -26.23 -29.16
CA MET A 501 -0.40 -25.48 -28.38
C MET A 501 -0.92 -25.35 -26.95
N TYR A 502 -0.06 -25.64 -25.98
CA TYR A 502 -0.35 -25.54 -24.57
C TYR A 502 0.58 -24.52 -23.94
N GLU A 503 0.02 -23.73 -23.03
CA GLU A 503 0.71 -22.66 -22.34
C GLU A 503 0.61 -22.88 -20.83
N VAL A 504 1.75 -22.76 -20.15
CA VAL A 504 1.84 -22.87 -18.70
C VAL A 504 2.67 -21.71 -18.17
N ASP A 505 2.04 -20.83 -17.42
CA ASP A 505 2.72 -19.72 -16.78
C ASP A 505 3.49 -20.16 -15.53
N LEU A 506 4.53 -19.43 -15.18
CA LEU A 506 5.36 -19.61 -14.01
C LEU A 506 5.77 -18.25 -13.45
N THR A 507 5.62 -18.07 -12.15
CA THR A 507 6.22 -16.96 -11.40
C THR A 507 7.27 -17.52 -10.48
N ILE A 508 8.45 -16.90 -10.45
CA ILE A 508 9.55 -17.33 -9.58
C ILE A 508 9.47 -16.55 -8.27
N PRO A 509 9.30 -17.23 -7.12
CA PRO A 509 9.31 -16.53 -5.84
C PRO A 509 10.61 -15.76 -5.62
N SER A 510 10.54 -14.57 -5.02
CA SER A 510 11.70 -13.68 -4.82
C SER A 510 12.88 -14.36 -4.09
N TYR A 511 12.61 -15.29 -3.17
CA TYR A 511 13.63 -16.09 -2.46
C TYR A 511 14.31 -17.17 -3.33
N ARG A 512 13.89 -17.35 -4.58
CA ARG A 512 14.50 -18.24 -5.59
C ARG A 512 15.28 -17.44 -6.65
N LYS A 513 15.57 -16.16 -6.39
CA LYS A 513 16.32 -15.30 -7.33
C LYS A 513 17.69 -15.88 -7.62
N GLY A 514 18.02 -16.03 -8.91
CA GLY A 514 19.29 -16.59 -9.36
C GLY A 514 19.36 -18.14 -9.30
N HIS A 515 18.27 -18.82 -8.95
CA HIS A 515 18.22 -20.28 -8.97
C HIS A 515 17.89 -20.80 -10.37
N SER A 516 18.49 -21.92 -10.78
CA SER A 516 18.19 -22.56 -12.06
C SER A 516 16.92 -23.39 -12.00
N ILE A 517 16.02 -23.19 -12.97
CA ILE A 517 14.71 -23.84 -13.01
C ILE A 517 14.68 -24.90 -14.10
N ILE A 518 14.14 -26.06 -13.77
CA ILE A 518 13.97 -27.18 -14.71
C ILE A 518 12.49 -27.50 -14.90
N ILE A 519 12.09 -27.82 -16.13
CA ILE A 519 10.73 -28.22 -16.50
C ILE A 519 10.71 -29.73 -16.67
N CYS A 520 9.81 -30.40 -15.96
CA CYS A 520 9.66 -31.85 -15.96
C CYS A 520 8.22 -32.25 -16.26
N PHE A 521 8.04 -33.23 -17.14
CA PHE A 521 6.76 -33.86 -17.40
C PHE A 521 6.63 -35.14 -16.57
N TRP A 522 5.58 -35.26 -15.76
CA TRP A 522 5.20 -36.49 -15.05
C TRP A 522 4.07 -37.20 -15.81
N LEU A 523 4.30 -38.46 -16.15
CA LEU A 523 3.57 -39.16 -17.22
C LEU A 523 3.01 -40.53 -16.81
N GLY A 524 3.24 -40.97 -15.58
CA GLY A 524 3.08 -42.38 -15.17
C GLY A 524 1.65 -42.92 -15.19
N GLU A 525 0.63 -42.08 -15.02
CA GLU A 525 -0.78 -42.51 -14.84
C GLU A 525 -1.46 -43.02 -16.11
N PHE A 526 -0.97 -42.64 -17.30
CA PHE A 526 -1.64 -42.96 -18.57
C PHE A 526 -0.81 -43.92 -19.42
N GLN A 527 -1.39 -45.08 -19.72
CA GLN A 527 -0.82 -46.04 -20.67
C GLN A 527 -1.20 -45.64 -22.10
N GLY A 528 -0.24 -45.07 -22.83
CA GLY A 528 -0.40 -44.66 -24.22
C GLY A 528 0.82 -43.86 -24.70
N SER A 529 0.69 -43.17 -25.82
CA SER A 529 1.78 -42.35 -26.36
C SER A 529 1.48 -40.86 -26.31
N TYR A 530 2.50 -40.08 -25.97
CA TYR A 530 2.52 -38.61 -26.03
C TYR A 530 3.45 -38.17 -27.16
N ALA A 531 3.01 -37.22 -27.97
CA ALA A 531 3.84 -36.53 -28.94
C ALA A 531 3.92 -35.06 -28.53
N LEU A 532 5.13 -34.57 -28.29
CA LEU A 532 5.43 -33.22 -27.83
C LEU A 532 6.46 -32.57 -28.77
N ASP A 533 6.35 -31.28 -29.01
CA ASP A 533 7.30 -30.57 -29.88
C ASP A 533 7.33 -29.06 -29.58
N ASP A 534 8.32 -28.35 -30.14
CA ASP A 534 8.44 -26.88 -30.11
C ASP A 534 8.33 -26.26 -28.70
N PHE A 535 9.29 -26.58 -27.81
CA PHE A 535 9.30 -26.07 -26.45
C PHE A 535 9.93 -24.68 -26.38
N GLN A 536 9.26 -23.74 -25.71
CA GLN A 536 9.77 -22.38 -25.53
C GLN A 536 9.42 -21.81 -24.16
N VAL A 537 10.33 -21.03 -23.58
CA VAL A 537 10.09 -20.22 -22.39
C VAL A 537 10.37 -18.77 -22.73
N ASP A 538 9.35 -17.94 -22.58
CA ASP A 538 9.45 -16.50 -22.78
C ASP A 538 9.37 -15.75 -21.45
N ILE A 539 10.20 -14.73 -21.29
CA ILE A 539 10.05 -13.68 -20.29
C ILE A 539 8.85 -12.86 -20.72
N VAL A 540 7.78 -12.97 -19.97
CA VAL A 540 6.68 -12.02 -20.05
C VAL A 540 6.93 -11.00 -18.96
N ARG A 541 6.78 -9.71 -19.28
CA ARG A 541 6.75 -8.73 -18.18
C ARG A 541 5.70 -9.22 -17.18
N GLN A 542 5.90 -9.01 -15.86
CA GLN A 542 4.74 -9.02 -14.97
C GLN A 542 3.66 -8.26 -15.72
N PHE A 543 2.48 -8.85 -15.91
CA PHE A 543 1.39 -8.22 -16.64
C PHE A 543 1.02 -6.96 -15.85
N ASP A 544 1.80 -5.89 -16.03
CA ASP A 544 1.34 -4.55 -15.92
C ASP A 544 0.18 -4.48 -16.93
N PRO A 545 -0.98 -3.93 -16.56
CA PRO A 545 -1.96 -3.54 -17.55
C PRO A 545 -1.21 -2.78 -18.65
N PRO A 546 -1.51 -3.01 -19.95
CA PRO A 546 -0.79 -2.33 -21.02
C PRO A 546 -0.76 -0.83 -20.68
N PRO A 547 0.41 -0.16 -20.75
CA PRO A 547 0.44 1.27 -20.52
C PRO A 547 -0.57 1.91 -21.47
N PRO A 548 -1.36 2.90 -21.02
CA PRO A 548 -2.35 3.53 -21.87
C PRO A 548 -1.68 3.93 -23.19
N PRO A 549 -2.31 3.69 -24.35
CA PRO A 549 -1.73 4.09 -25.63
C PRO A 549 -1.35 5.58 -25.52
N PRO A 550 -0.22 5.99 -26.13
CA PRO A 550 0.23 7.37 -26.03
C PRO A 550 -0.93 8.30 -26.40
N PRO A 551 -1.15 9.40 -25.65
CA PRO A 551 -2.34 10.22 -25.82
C PRO A 551 -2.39 10.70 -27.26
N ARG A 552 -3.26 10.08 -28.05
CA ARG A 552 -3.65 10.65 -29.34
C ARG A 552 -4.56 11.81 -28.97
N HIS A 553 -4.19 12.98 -29.48
CA HIS A 553 -4.91 14.24 -29.33
C HIS A 553 -6.39 14.10 -29.73
N THR A 554 -7.24 13.68 -28.80
CA THR A 554 -8.68 13.92 -28.78
C THR A 554 -9.12 13.89 -27.32
N ALA A 555 -9.76 14.97 -26.88
CA ALA A 555 -10.06 15.27 -25.50
C ALA A 555 -10.98 14.22 -24.83
N PHE A 556 -10.43 13.45 -23.89
CA PHE A 556 -11.21 12.76 -22.84
C PHE A 556 -10.56 13.03 -21.48
N ALA A 557 -11.40 13.09 -20.43
CA ALA A 557 -11.00 13.36 -19.05
C ALA A 557 -10.12 12.22 -18.49
N PRO A 558 -9.21 12.49 -17.53
CA PRO A 558 -8.39 11.45 -16.91
C PRO A 558 -9.24 10.42 -16.16
N PRO A 559 -8.84 9.14 -16.11
CA PRO A 559 -9.60 8.10 -15.41
C PRO A 559 -9.67 8.36 -13.89
N PRO A 560 -10.74 7.91 -13.21
CA PRO A 560 -10.89 8.06 -11.77
C PRO A 560 -9.80 7.33 -10.95
N PRO A 561 -9.59 7.69 -9.67
CA PRO A 561 -8.68 6.96 -8.79
C PRO A 561 -9.10 5.48 -8.58
N GLY A 562 -8.14 4.56 -8.63
CA GLY A 562 -8.33 3.12 -8.32
C GLY A 562 -8.55 2.20 -9.53
N VAL A 563 -8.64 2.74 -10.74
CA VAL A 563 -8.73 1.95 -11.98
C VAL A 563 -7.39 1.27 -12.26
N VAL A 564 -7.41 -0.05 -12.38
CA VAL A 564 -6.21 -0.89 -12.54
C VAL A 564 -6.11 -1.54 -13.93
N ALA A 565 -7.19 -1.61 -14.71
CA ALA A 565 -7.13 -2.01 -16.12
C ALA A 565 -8.37 -1.51 -16.89
N LEU A 566 -8.20 -1.21 -18.18
CA LEU A 566 -9.27 -0.85 -19.13
C LEU A 566 -9.08 -1.64 -20.44
N LEU A 567 -10.15 -2.28 -20.94
CA LEU A 567 -10.17 -3.02 -22.21
C LEU A 567 -11.19 -2.37 -23.15
N GLY A 568 -10.70 -1.61 -24.13
CA GLY A 568 -11.52 -0.96 -25.18
C GLY A 568 -11.42 -1.62 -26.55
N PHE A 569 -10.82 -2.81 -26.65
CA PHE A 569 -10.82 -3.66 -27.85
C PHE A 569 -10.30 -3.04 -29.16
N GLU A 570 -9.46 -2.01 -29.09
CA GLU A 570 -8.88 -1.31 -30.26
C GLU A 570 -7.69 -2.07 -30.89
N GLY A 571 -7.23 -3.18 -30.30
CA GLY A 571 -6.12 -4.00 -30.77
C GLY A 571 -6.52 -5.47 -31.00
N THR A 572 -5.58 -6.29 -31.53
CA THR A 572 -5.80 -7.74 -31.69
C THR A 572 -5.43 -8.55 -30.46
N ASP A 573 -5.02 -7.91 -29.35
CA ASP A 573 -4.34 -8.57 -28.23
C ASP A 573 -4.74 -7.99 -26.86
N ASP A 574 -6.02 -7.69 -26.66
CA ASP A 574 -6.57 -7.22 -25.37
C ASP A 574 -6.73 -8.35 -24.33
N GLY A 575 -6.01 -9.46 -24.50
CA GLY A 575 -5.93 -10.57 -23.55
C GLY A 575 -7.20 -11.42 -23.38
N VAL A 576 -8.24 -11.21 -24.19
CA VAL A 576 -9.47 -12.01 -24.18
C VAL A 576 -9.28 -13.27 -25.03
N THR A 577 -9.38 -14.44 -24.40
CA THR A 577 -9.29 -15.73 -25.10
C THR A 577 -10.60 -16.51 -24.99
N SER A 578 -11.02 -17.14 -26.09
CA SER A 578 -12.17 -18.05 -26.07
C SER A 578 -11.70 -19.48 -25.89
N GLN A 579 -12.21 -20.20 -24.89
CA GLN A 579 -11.96 -21.65 -24.76
C GLN A 579 -13.23 -22.43 -25.06
N ARG A 580 -13.09 -23.50 -25.83
CA ARG A 580 -14.19 -24.39 -26.21
C ARG A 580 -14.01 -25.77 -25.58
N ALA A 581 -14.99 -26.22 -24.81
CA ALA A 581 -15.14 -27.62 -24.43
C ALA A 581 -16.35 -28.20 -25.17
N ALA A 582 -16.18 -29.32 -25.87
CA ALA A 582 -17.24 -29.87 -26.71
C ALA A 582 -18.45 -30.36 -25.89
N ASN A 583 -19.63 -29.79 -26.18
CA ASN A 583 -20.91 -30.51 -26.22
C ASN A 583 -22.02 -29.68 -26.89
N ASN A 584 -22.58 -30.17 -28.01
CA ASN A 584 -23.85 -29.82 -28.67
C ASN A 584 -24.31 -28.36 -28.90
N GLY A 585 -23.56 -27.31 -28.53
CA GLY A 585 -23.86 -25.90 -28.85
C GLY A 585 -22.91 -25.26 -29.86
N SER A 586 -23.30 -24.10 -30.39
CA SER A 586 -22.54 -23.33 -31.39
C SER A 586 -22.57 -21.82 -31.14
N TRP A 587 -21.40 -21.18 -31.28
CA TRP A 587 -21.23 -19.74 -31.13
C TRP A 587 -20.13 -19.23 -32.08
N THR A 588 -20.15 -17.92 -32.34
CA THR A 588 -19.12 -17.18 -33.07
C THR A 588 -18.64 -16.06 -32.17
N VAL A 589 -17.32 -15.93 -31.99
CA VAL A 589 -16.70 -14.86 -31.20
C VAL A 589 -15.79 -14.07 -32.12
N SER A 590 -15.88 -12.74 -32.06
CA SER A 590 -15.05 -11.83 -32.86
C SER A 590 -14.57 -10.67 -31.98
N VAL A 591 -13.25 -10.51 -31.93
CA VAL A 591 -12.52 -9.42 -31.25
C VAL A 591 -11.26 -9.18 -32.08
N PRO A 592 -10.98 -7.95 -32.52
CA PRO A 592 -11.83 -6.75 -32.45
C PRO A 592 -13.01 -6.80 -33.46
N ASP A 593 -14.21 -6.31 -33.09
CA ASP A 593 -15.38 -6.22 -33.98
C ASP A 593 -16.07 -4.85 -33.94
N ALA A 594 -16.12 -4.17 -35.09
CA ALA A 594 -16.70 -2.83 -35.19
C ALA A 594 -18.21 -2.76 -34.93
N ARG A 595 -18.93 -3.90 -35.02
CA ARG A 595 -20.37 -3.97 -34.71
C ARG A 595 -20.65 -3.93 -33.21
N SER A 596 -19.62 -4.16 -32.39
CA SER A 596 -19.68 -4.19 -30.93
C SER A 596 -19.02 -2.98 -30.28
N ALA A 597 -18.73 -1.91 -31.01
CA ALA A 597 -18.20 -0.68 -30.43
C ALA A 597 -19.30 0.09 -29.68
N HIS A 598 -19.07 0.32 -28.39
CA HIS A 598 -19.78 1.28 -27.54
C HIS A 598 -18.99 2.60 -27.50
N SER A 599 -17.69 2.51 -27.22
CA SER A 599 -16.73 3.60 -27.29
C SER A 599 -15.61 3.24 -28.27
N GLY A 600 -14.93 4.22 -28.86
CA GLY A 600 -13.91 3.93 -29.88
C GLY A 600 -14.47 3.37 -31.20
N GLY A 601 -13.72 2.46 -31.84
CA GLY A 601 -13.99 1.86 -33.14
C GLY A 601 -14.30 0.35 -33.11
N TYR A 602 -14.03 -0.38 -32.02
CA TYR A 602 -14.17 -1.83 -31.95
C TYR A 602 -14.63 -2.33 -30.57
N GLY A 603 -15.25 -3.51 -30.51
CA GLY A 603 -15.64 -4.17 -29.25
C GLY A 603 -15.65 -5.70 -29.36
N LEU A 604 -16.21 -6.38 -28.35
CA LEU A 604 -16.35 -7.83 -28.30
C LEU A 604 -17.73 -8.28 -28.81
N TYR A 605 -17.74 -9.05 -29.90
CA TYR A 605 -18.95 -9.65 -30.49
C TYR A 605 -19.03 -11.14 -30.17
N VAL A 606 -20.18 -11.58 -29.67
CA VAL A 606 -20.46 -12.98 -29.34
C VAL A 606 -21.84 -13.37 -29.84
N GLU A 607 -21.92 -14.26 -30.82
CA GLU A 607 -23.18 -14.78 -31.34
C GLU A 607 -23.36 -16.23 -30.90
N VAL A 608 -24.33 -16.49 -30.03
CA VAL A 608 -24.69 -17.84 -29.60
C VAL A 608 -25.83 -18.35 -30.47
N SER A 609 -25.48 -18.97 -31.59
CA SER A 609 -26.43 -19.59 -32.53
C SER A 609 -27.21 -20.78 -31.94
N LYS A 610 -26.64 -21.50 -30.97
CA LYS A 610 -27.32 -22.59 -30.27
C LYS A 610 -26.83 -22.72 -28.83
N ALA A 611 -27.74 -22.58 -27.87
CA ALA A 611 -27.47 -22.70 -26.44
C ALA A 611 -26.89 -24.08 -26.04
N TRP A 612 -26.04 -24.07 -25.03
CA TRP A 612 -25.44 -25.24 -24.41
C TRP A 612 -26.32 -25.77 -23.28
N ARG A 613 -26.31 -27.10 -23.10
CA ARG A 613 -26.94 -27.73 -21.93
C ARG A 613 -26.23 -27.42 -20.62
N VAL A 614 -24.92 -27.15 -20.69
CA VAL A 614 -24.08 -26.76 -19.55
C VAL A 614 -23.44 -25.41 -19.91
N PRO A 615 -23.98 -24.29 -19.40
CA PRO A 615 -23.57 -22.95 -19.82
C PRO A 615 -22.08 -22.63 -19.62
N SER A 616 -21.45 -23.19 -18.59
CA SER A 616 -20.03 -22.99 -18.26
C SER A 616 -19.04 -23.57 -19.28
N LEU A 617 -19.51 -24.38 -20.24
CA LEU A 617 -18.68 -24.92 -21.33
C LEU A 617 -18.44 -23.94 -22.47
N ALA A 618 -19.24 -22.87 -22.58
CA ALA A 618 -19.00 -21.75 -23.48
C ALA A 618 -18.50 -20.57 -22.65
N ARG A 619 -17.17 -20.40 -22.62
CA ARG A 619 -16.50 -19.44 -21.73
C ARG A 619 -15.53 -18.53 -22.48
N LEU A 620 -15.64 -17.23 -22.21
CA LEU A 620 -14.61 -16.26 -22.54
C LEU A 620 -13.77 -16.00 -21.29
N LEU A 621 -12.46 -15.94 -21.48
CA LEU A 621 -11.51 -15.67 -20.43
C LEU A 621 -11.09 -14.21 -20.58
N LEU A 622 -11.35 -13.42 -19.55
CA LEU A 622 -10.86 -12.06 -19.47
C LEU A 622 -9.40 -12.06 -18.94
N PRO A 623 -8.67 -10.94 -19.07
CA PRO A 623 -7.33 -10.79 -18.53
C PRO A 623 -7.25 -11.15 -17.04
N ARG A 624 -6.09 -11.69 -16.66
CA ARG A 624 -5.79 -12.03 -15.26
C ARG A 624 -5.61 -10.76 -14.44
N TYR A 625 -6.02 -10.82 -13.20
CA TYR A 625 -5.81 -9.82 -12.18
C TYR A 625 -4.97 -10.44 -11.05
N VAL A 626 -3.96 -9.72 -10.55
CA VAL A 626 -3.14 -10.15 -9.42
C VAL A 626 -3.29 -9.13 -8.31
N LEU A 627 -3.72 -9.58 -7.13
CA LEU A 627 -3.95 -8.71 -5.98
C LEU A 627 -2.63 -8.19 -5.41
N ARG A 628 -2.55 -6.87 -5.17
CA ARG A 628 -1.41 -6.20 -4.53
C ARG A 628 -1.27 -6.55 -3.05
N ALA A 629 -0.03 -6.52 -2.54
CA ALA A 629 0.27 -7.02 -1.21
C ALA A 629 -0.25 -6.11 -0.08
N GLY A 630 -1.04 -6.69 0.84
CA GLY A 630 -1.09 -6.22 2.23
C GLY A 630 -2.44 -5.93 2.87
N LYS A 631 -3.59 -6.02 2.18
CA LYS A 631 -4.92 -5.76 2.77
C LYS A 631 -6.05 -6.53 2.08
N GLU A 632 -7.17 -6.71 2.77
CA GLU A 632 -8.44 -7.15 2.16
C GLU A 632 -9.02 -6.05 1.27
N MET A 633 -9.52 -6.43 0.09
CA MET A 633 -9.98 -5.50 -0.93
C MET A 633 -11.21 -6.05 -1.66
N LEU A 634 -12.04 -5.15 -2.16
CA LEU A 634 -13.04 -5.50 -3.17
C LEU A 634 -12.42 -5.32 -4.56
N LEU A 635 -12.54 -6.35 -5.40
CA LEU A 635 -12.27 -6.23 -6.83
C LEU A 635 -13.57 -5.97 -7.56
N HIS A 636 -13.61 -4.86 -8.27
CA HIS A 636 -14.74 -4.43 -9.06
C HIS A 636 -14.43 -4.61 -10.55
N LEU A 637 -15.31 -5.32 -11.27
CA LEU A 637 -15.26 -5.46 -12.72
C LEU A 637 -16.49 -4.79 -13.33
N SER A 638 -16.29 -3.73 -14.11
CA SER A 638 -17.33 -3.05 -14.88
C SER A 638 -17.21 -3.34 -16.36
N PHE A 639 -18.33 -3.30 -17.09
CA PHE A 639 -18.34 -3.40 -18.56
C PHE A 639 -19.66 -2.91 -19.15
N TRP A 640 -19.63 -2.38 -20.37
CA TRP A 640 -20.85 -2.15 -21.15
C TRP A 640 -21.27 -3.43 -21.85
N ALA A 641 -22.57 -3.70 -21.84
CA ALA A 641 -23.17 -4.75 -22.64
C ALA A 641 -24.47 -4.31 -23.28
N ARG A 642 -24.75 -4.85 -24.47
CA ARG A 642 -26.09 -4.88 -25.06
C ARG A 642 -26.35 -6.24 -25.68
N VAL A 643 -27.63 -6.60 -25.83
CA VAL A 643 -28.00 -7.91 -26.35
C VAL A 643 -29.12 -7.84 -27.39
N GLU A 644 -29.03 -8.68 -28.41
CA GLU A 644 -30.07 -8.88 -29.42
C GLU A 644 -30.57 -10.33 -29.32
N LYS A 645 -31.89 -10.50 -29.14
CA LYS A 645 -32.50 -11.84 -29.13
C LYS A 645 -32.52 -12.41 -30.54
N MET A 646 -32.26 -13.71 -30.68
CA MET A 646 -32.40 -14.40 -31.97
C MET A 646 -33.84 -14.41 -32.48
N HIS A 647 -34.80 -14.66 -31.58
CA HIS A 647 -36.22 -14.53 -31.83
C HIS A 647 -36.92 -13.71 -30.74
N ALA A 648 -37.95 -12.94 -31.10
CA ALA A 648 -38.68 -12.10 -30.16
C ALA A 648 -39.33 -12.87 -28.99
N THR A 649 -39.60 -14.17 -29.18
CA THR A 649 -40.16 -15.08 -28.17
C THR A 649 -39.13 -15.73 -27.26
N ASP A 650 -37.83 -15.55 -27.51
CA ASP A 650 -36.78 -16.16 -26.72
C ASP A 650 -36.69 -15.55 -25.31
N PRO A 651 -36.26 -16.34 -24.30
CA PRO A 651 -36.08 -15.84 -22.95
C PRO A 651 -35.07 -14.69 -22.91
N THR A 652 -35.16 -13.86 -21.87
CA THR A 652 -34.19 -12.78 -21.64
C THR A 652 -32.78 -13.37 -21.49
N PRO A 653 -31.83 -13.00 -22.36
CA PRO A 653 -30.48 -13.54 -22.30
C PRO A 653 -29.77 -13.15 -21.00
N SER A 654 -28.87 -14.01 -20.55
CA SER A 654 -28.04 -13.75 -19.37
C SER A 654 -26.57 -14.07 -19.62
N VAL A 655 -25.69 -13.42 -18.85
CA VAL A 655 -24.27 -13.73 -18.76
C VAL A 655 -23.89 -14.00 -17.31
N THR A 656 -23.13 -15.07 -17.06
CA THR A 656 -22.54 -15.28 -15.74
C THR A 656 -21.10 -14.81 -15.76
N VAL A 657 -20.73 -13.94 -14.83
CA VAL A 657 -19.34 -13.54 -14.59
C VAL A 657 -18.85 -14.32 -13.39
N ALA A 658 -17.81 -15.12 -13.54
CA ALA A 658 -17.22 -15.92 -12.47
C ALA A 658 -15.73 -15.61 -12.30
N PHE A 659 -15.25 -15.47 -11.08
CA PHE A 659 -13.85 -15.21 -10.75
C PHE A 659 -13.22 -16.48 -10.20
N LEU A 660 -12.14 -16.93 -10.83
CA LEU A 660 -11.47 -18.17 -10.50
C LEU A 660 -10.03 -17.89 -10.05
N ASP A 661 -9.63 -18.52 -8.96
CA ASP A 661 -8.27 -18.51 -8.42
C ASP A 661 -7.41 -19.55 -9.16
N LEU A 662 -6.46 -19.10 -9.98
CA LEU A 662 -5.56 -20.01 -10.69
C LEU A 662 -4.52 -20.66 -9.77
N HIS A 663 -4.24 -20.09 -8.60
CA HIS A 663 -3.30 -20.66 -7.64
C HIS A 663 -3.95 -21.79 -6.83
N LYS A 664 -5.27 -21.74 -6.63
CA LYS A 664 -6.05 -22.79 -5.97
C LYS A 664 -6.79 -23.71 -6.96
N ASN A 665 -6.10 -24.13 -8.03
CA ASN A 665 -6.64 -25.09 -9.00
C ASN A 665 -8.01 -24.68 -9.60
N TYR A 666 -8.15 -23.42 -9.99
CA TYR A 666 -9.39 -22.85 -10.56
C TYR A 666 -10.58 -22.84 -9.58
N GLU A 667 -10.34 -22.69 -8.29
CA GLU A 667 -11.40 -22.49 -7.30
C GLU A 667 -12.21 -21.22 -7.62
N GLN A 668 -13.54 -21.32 -7.62
CA GLN A 668 -14.40 -20.17 -7.86
C GLN A 668 -14.54 -19.33 -6.57
N ILE A 669 -14.01 -18.10 -6.58
CA ILE A 669 -14.08 -17.18 -5.45
C ILE A 669 -15.43 -16.46 -5.40
N GLY A 670 -16.02 -16.16 -6.56
CA GLY A 670 -17.32 -15.50 -6.68
C GLY A 670 -17.90 -15.63 -8.08
N ALA A 671 -19.23 -15.59 -8.19
CA ALA A 671 -19.91 -15.53 -9.48
C ALA A 671 -21.25 -14.81 -9.38
N GLU A 672 -21.58 -14.05 -10.42
CA GLU A 672 -22.84 -13.32 -10.53
C GLU A 672 -23.49 -13.57 -11.88
N VAL A 673 -24.81 -13.75 -11.89
CA VAL A 673 -25.59 -13.94 -13.11
C VAL A 673 -26.34 -12.66 -13.42
N ILE A 674 -26.00 -12.04 -14.55
CA ILE A 674 -26.56 -10.77 -14.98
C ILE A 674 -27.58 -11.02 -16.09
N PRO A 675 -28.87 -10.70 -15.89
CA PRO A 675 -29.86 -10.69 -16.96
C PRO A 675 -29.69 -9.44 -17.83
N LEU A 676 -29.51 -9.61 -19.14
CA LEU A 676 -29.38 -8.54 -20.12
C LEU A 676 -30.75 -8.29 -20.78
N GLN A 677 -31.41 -7.20 -20.37
CA GLN A 677 -32.82 -6.95 -20.73
C GLN A 677 -33.01 -6.02 -21.94
N HIS A 678 -31.97 -5.28 -22.33
CA HIS A 678 -32.08 -4.15 -23.25
C HIS A 678 -31.21 -4.33 -24.50
N ALA A 679 -31.73 -3.84 -25.63
CA ALA A 679 -31.00 -3.77 -26.90
C ALA A 679 -30.05 -2.55 -26.97
N ASP A 680 -30.26 -1.57 -26.08
CA ASP A 680 -29.35 -0.44 -25.87
C ASP A 680 -28.23 -0.82 -24.91
N TRP A 681 -27.09 -0.12 -25.02
CA TRP A 681 -25.93 -0.29 -24.14
C TRP A 681 -26.25 0.02 -22.68
N GLN A 682 -25.93 -0.91 -21.80
CA GLN A 682 -26.01 -0.75 -20.35
C GLN A 682 -24.69 -1.13 -19.69
N MET A 683 -24.29 -0.34 -18.69
CA MET A 683 -23.12 -0.66 -17.90
C MET A 683 -23.51 -1.63 -16.78
N HIS A 684 -22.71 -2.68 -16.62
CA HIS A 684 -22.87 -3.73 -15.63
C HIS A 684 -21.61 -3.86 -14.79
N TYR A 685 -21.79 -4.40 -13.58
CA TYR A 685 -20.77 -4.47 -12.55
C TYR A 685 -20.84 -5.78 -11.81
N VAL A 686 -19.68 -6.32 -11.45
CA VAL A 686 -19.56 -7.47 -10.55
C VAL A 686 -18.46 -7.19 -9.55
N VAL A 687 -18.79 -7.38 -8.27
CA VAL A 687 -17.87 -7.15 -7.15
C VAL A 687 -17.60 -8.47 -6.46
N ILE A 688 -16.32 -8.76 -6.19
CA ILE A 688 -15.92 -9.90 -5.36
C ILE A 688 -15.03 -9.45 -4.21
N ASP A 689 -15.11 -10.20 -3.10
CA ASP A 689 -14.27 -10.01 -1.93
C ASP A 689 -12.93 -10.76 -2.11
N LEU A 690 -11.84 -10.00 -2.10
CA LEU A 690 -10.48 -10.50 -2.13
C LEU A 690 -9.87 -10.43 -0.74
N LYS A 691 -9.92 -11.57 -0.06
CA LYS A 691 -9.29 -11.80 1.23
C LYS A 691 -7.76 -11.75 1.15
N THR A 692 -7.13 -11.58 2.32
CA THR A 692 -5.67 -11.62 2.49
C THR A 692 -5.02 -12.90 1.94
N GLU A 693 -5.72 -14.03 1.98
CA GLU A 693 -5.26 -15.30 1.40
C GLU A 693 -5.22 -15.32 -0.14
N HIS A 694 -5.79 -14.33 -0.83
CA HIS A 694 -5.71 -14.18 -2.29
C HIS A 694 -4.59 -13.21 -2.72
N VAL A 695 -3.83 -12.65 -1.78
CA VAL A 695 -2.70 -11.76 -2.07
C VAL A 695 -1.63 -12.51 -2.87
N GLY A 696 -1.22 -11.94 -4.00
CA GLY A 696 -0.28 -12.57 -4.92
C GLY A 696 -0.88 -13.72 -5.75
N HIS A 697 -2.14 -14.08 -5.54
CA HIS A 697 -2.83 -15.04 -6.40
C HIS A 697 -3.25 -14.38 -7.71
N SER A 698 -3.16 -15.14 -8.79
CA SER A 698 -3.71 -14.77 -10.09
C SER A 698 -5.17 -15.18 -10.13
N ILE A 699 -6.04 -14.16 -10.13
CA ILE A 699 -7.48 -14.28 -10.26
C ILE A 699 -7.86 -14.01 -11.71
N ARG A 700 -8.73 -14.82 -12.30
CA ARG A 700 -9.19 -14.61 -13.68
C ARG A 700 -10.72 -14.59 -13.74
N PRO A 701 -11.32 -13.55 -14.33
CA PRO A 701 -12.74 -13.56 -14.63
C PRO A 701 -13.05 -14.37 -15.88
N TYR A 702 -14.17 -15.08 -15.82
CA TYR A 702 -14.73 -15.91 -16.87
C TYR A 702 -16.15 -15.42 -17.16
N LEU A 703 -16.46 -15.19 -18.43
CA LEU A 703 -17.83 -14.95 -18.89
C LEU A 703 -18.42 -16.26 -19.40
N TYR A 704 -19.42 -16.80 -18.73
CA TYR A 704 -20.20 -17.95 -19.21
C TYR A 704 -21.42 -17.44 -19.97
N ILE A 705 -21.41 -17.66 -21.29
CA ILE A 705 -22.38 -17.07 -22.23
C ILE A 705 -23.19 -18.16 -22.96
N GLY A 706 -23.04 -19.43 -22.58
CA GLY A 706 -23.68 -20.55 -23.29
C GLY A 706 -25.17 -20.80 -23.01
N LYS A 707 -25.80 -20.09 -22.07
CA LYS A 707 -27.13 -20.46 -21.56
C LYS A 707 -28.26 -20.14 -22.53
N ASP A 708 -28.21 -18.97 -23.16
CA ASP A 708 -29.30 -18.42 -23.96
C ASP A 708 -28.79 -18.16 -25.39
N ALA A 709 -29.62 -18.43 -26.41
CA ALA A 709 -29.26 -18.14 -27.79
C ALA A 709 -29.54 -16.66 -28.09
N ALA A 710 -28.47 -15.88 -28.26
CA ALA A 710 -28.55 -14.44 -28.49
C ALA A 710 -27.24 -13.92 -29.10
N ILE A 711 -27.28 -12.67 -29.57
CA ILE A 711 -26.10 -11.91 -29.97
C ILE A 711 -25.77 -10.94 -28.83
N TYR A 712 -24.60 -11.09 -28.25
CA TYR A 712 -24.08 -10.27 -27.17
C TYR A 712 -22.99 -9.35 -27.69
N HIS A 713 -23.06 -8.09 -27.31
CA HIS A 713 -22.03 -7.09 -27.56
C HIS A 713 -21.50 -6.62 -26.22
N PHE A 714 -20.18 -6.58 -26.06
CA PHE A 714 -19.51 -6.08 -24.87
C PHE A 714 -18.43 -5.08 -25.24
N ASP A 715 -18.22 -4.09 -24.38
CA ASP A 715 -17.17 -3.09 -24.55
C ASP A 715 -16.79 -2.42 -23.21
N ASP A 716 -15.67 -1.68 -23.21
CA ASP A 716 -15.06 -0.96 -22.08
C ASP A 716 -15.06 -1.76 -20.75
N PHE A 717 -14.38 -2.90 -20.70
CA PHE A 717 -14.20 -3.60 -19.42
C PHE A 717 -13.20 -2.83 -18.55
N GLU A 718 -13.55 -2.59 -17.30
CA GLU A 718 -12.70 -1.86 -16.34
C GLU A 718 -12.58 -2.64 -15.03
N TYR A 719 -11.36 -2.75 -14.52
CA TYR A 719 -11.06 -3.33 -13.21
C TYR A 719 -10.72 -2.22 -12.22
N LYS A 720 -11.30 -2.27 -11.01
CA LYS A 720 -11.08 -1.29 -9.96
C LYS A 720 -10.85 -1.95 -8.60
N GLU A 721 -9.81 -1.51 -7.90
CA GLU A 721 -9.48 -1.93 -6.53
C GLU A 721 -10.12 -0.97 -5.52
N ILE A 722 -10.76 -1.52 -4.49
CA ILE A 722 -11.36 -0.74 -3.41
C ILE A 722 -10.94 -1.34 -2.07
N GLU A 723 -10.24 -0.57 -1.24
CA GLU A 723 -9.81 -1.02 0.09
C GLU A 723 -11.00 -1.25 1.03
N ILE A 724 -11.02 -2.38 1.73
CA ILE A 724 -11.94 -2.62 2.85
C ILE A 724 -11.20 -2.18 4.12
N GLU A 725 -11.54 -1.02 4.70
CA GLU A 725 -11.10 -0.71 6.06
C GLU A 725 -11.89 -1.59 7.05
N ASP A 726 -11.18 -2.25 7.97
CA ASP A 726 -11.77 -3.02 9.07
C ASP A 726 -12.74 -2.12 9.86
N GLY A 727 -14.04 -2.43 9.78
CA GLY A 727 -15.14 -1.52 10.17
C GLY A 727 -15.09 -1.02 11.63
N MET A 728 -14.34 -1.70 12.51
CA MET A 728 -14.12 -1.27 13.90
C MET A 728 -12.88 -0.39 14.09
N ALA A 729 -11.84 -0.56 13.27
CA ALA A 729 -10.62 0.26 13.31
C ALA A 729 -10.90 1.66 12.73
N TRP A 730 -11.68 1.70 11.64
CA TRP A 730 -12.22 2.93 11.08
C TRP A 730 -12.94 3.76 12.18
N LEU A 731 -13.81 3.15 12.98
CA LEU A 731 -14.66 3.84 13.96
C LEU A 731 -13.83 4.45 15.09
N LYS A 732 -12.79 3.74 15.53
CA LYS A 732 -11.84 4.22 16.54
C LYS A 732 -10.98 5.40 16.05
N LEU A 733 -10.64 5.42 14.76
CA LEU A 733 -9.81 6.47 14.14
C LEU A 733 -10.62 7.65 13.55
N ALA A 734 -11.95 7.55 13.54
CA ALA A 734 -12.83 8.60 13.02
C ALA A 734 -12.61 9.98 13.69
N PRO A 735 -12.43 10.10 15.02
CA PRO A 735 -12.18 11.40 15.67
C PRO A 735 -10.89 12.07 15.17
N GLU A 736 -9.83 11.30 14.96
CA GLU A 736 -8.54 11.82 14.47
C GLU A 736 -8.61 12.23 13.00
N ARG A 737 -9.31 11.47 12.16
CA ARG A 737 -9.53 11.85 10.75
C ARG A 737 -10.42 13.07 10.62
N ILE A 738 -11.46 13.21 11.44
CA ILE A 738 -12.27 14.44 11.52
C ILE A 738 -11.36 15.63 11.88
N ARG A 739 -10.51 15.50 12.91
CA ARG A 739 -9.57 16.55 13.29
C ARG A 739 -8.56 16.90 12.20
N ARG A 740 -8.01 15.90 11.50
CA ARG A 740 -6.96 16.09 10.49
C ARG A 740 -7.49 16.62 9.16
N ARG A 741 -8.64 16.13 8.72
CA ARG A 741 -9.16 16.36 7.36
C ARG A 741 -10.38 17.28 7.29
N ARG A 742 -11.15 17.40 8.38
CA ARG A 742 -12.46 18.11 8.38
C ARG A 742 -12.55 19.29 9.34
N MET A 743 -11.63 19.40 10.29
CA MET A 743 -11.50 20.60 11.12
C MET A 743 -10.48 21.54 10.47
N GLY A 744 -10.93 22.72 10.08
CA GLY A 744 -10.03 23.79 9.69
C GLY A 744 -9.24 24.31 10.90
N LYS A 745 -7.95 24.55 10.73
CA LYS A 745 -7.17 25.31 11.72
C LYS A 745 -7.55 26.78 11.57
N PHE A 746 -8.00 27.43 12.64
CA PHE A 746 -8.19 28.88 12.67
C PHE A 746 -7.29 29.47 13.75
N LYS A 747 -6.71 30.64 13.46
CA LYS A 747 -5.90 31.42 14.39
C LYS A 747 -6.65 32.70 14.71
N LEU A 748 -6.89 32.96 16.00
CA LEU A 748 -7.36 34.25 16.47
C LEU A 748 -6.15 35.04 16.95
N SER A 749 -6.01 36.28 16.47
CA SER A 749 -4.97 37.20 16.93
C SER A 749 -5.67 38.40 17.56
N PHE A 750 -5.29 38.74 18.79
CA PHE A 750 -5.87 39.84 19.55
C PHE A 750 -4.88 40.98 19.57
N TYR A 751 -5.34 42.17 19.20
CA TYR A 751 -4.54 43.37 19.20
C TYR A 751 -5.23 44.44 20.05
N ASP A 752 -4.46 45.27 20.75
CA ASP A 752 -4.99 46.44 21.43
C ASP A 752 -5.28 47.58 20.44
N SER A 753 -5.70 48.73 20.96
CA SER A 753 -6.00 49.93 20.14
C SER A 753 -4.79 50.45 19.36
N ASP A 754 -3.58 50.09 19.77
CA ASP A 754 -2.31 50.51 19.17
C ASP A 754 -1.71 49.41 18.26
N GLN A 755 -2.50 48.39 17.92
CA GLN A 755 -2.12 47.25 17.07
C GLN A 755 -1.03 46.34 17.69
N TRP A 756 -0.85 46.37 19.01
CA TRP A 756 0.08 45.46 19.69
C TRP A 756 -0.59 44.14 20.05
N PRO A 757 0.08 42.99 19.86
CA PRO A 757 -0.48 41.69 20.22
C PRO A 757 -0.71 41.61 21.73
N VAL A 758 -1.93 41.21 22.10
CA VAL A 758 -2.35 41.04 23.49
C VAL A 758 -2.17 39.57 23.89
N ASP A 759 -1.30 39.32 24.87
CA ASP A 759 -0.98 37.97 25.40
C ASP A 759 -1.60 37.71 26.79
N TYR A 760 -2.37 38.65 27.33
CA TYR A 760 -3.05 38.57 28.62
C TYR A 760 -4.58 38.73 28.49
N GLY A 761 -5.34 38.00 29.33
CA GLY A 761 -6.81 38.10 29.40
C GLY A 761 -7.54 36.78 29.21
N ARG A 762 -8.88 36.82 29.24
CA ARG A 762 -9.75 35.65 29.00
C ARG A 762 -10.64 35.91 27.81
N VAL A 763 -10.53 35.04 26.80
CA VAL A 763 -11.42 35.04 25.63
C VAL A 763 -12.30 33.80 25.69
N SER A 764 -13.58 33.95 25.38
CA SER A 764 -14.51 32.84 25.17
C SER A 764 -14.95 32.84 23.71
N VAL A 765 -14.85 31.69 23.06
CA VAL A 765 -15.23 31.49 21.66
C VAL A 765 -16.34 30.45 21.63
N GLU A 766 -17.43 30.76 20.92
CA GLU A 766 -18.60 29.91 20.79
C GLU A 766 -19.00 29.83 19.31
N LEU A 767 -19.19 28.62 18.80
CA LEU A 767 -19.70 28.42 17.44
C LEU A 767 -21.17 28.83 17.40
N ARG A 768 -21.48 29.95 16.74
CA ARG A 768 -22.86 30.46 16.64
C ARG A 768 -23.72 29.72 15.62
N ARG A 769 -23.13 29.28 14.50
CA ARG A 769 -23.82 28.59 13.40
C ARG A 769 -22.79 27.87 12.52
N HIS A 770 -23.15 26.76 11.90
CA HIS A 770 -22.32 26.12 10.86
C HIS A 770 -22.36 26.93 9.56
N SER A 771 -21.37 26.73 8.69
CA SER A 771 -21.34 27.32 7.34
C SER A 771 -22.34 26.67 6.38
N PHE A 772 -22.83 25.47 6.70
CA PHE A 772 -23.85 24.76 5.93
C PHE A 772 -25.24 24.85 6.59
N PRO A 773 -26.33 24.75 5.81
CA PRO A 773 -27.69 24.69 6.34
C PRO A 773 -27.86 23.46 7.25
N PHE A 774 -28.44 23.65 8.45
CA PHE A 774 -28.89 22.57 9.32
C PHE A 774 -30.40 22.67 9.41
N GLY A 775 -31.09 21.70 8.84
CA GLY A 775 -32.50 21.81 8.49
C GLY A 775 -33.38 20.67 8.98
N VAL A 776 -34.69 20.83 8.77
CA VAL A 776 -35.72 19.86 9.16
C VAL A 776 -36.81 19.77 8.11
N GLU A 777 -37.43 18.60 7.96
CA GLU A 777 -38.64 18.45 7.16
C GLU A 777 -39.80 19.25 7.79
N LEU A 778 -40.40 20.15 7.01
CA LEU A 778 -41.56 20.96 7.36
C LEU A 778 -42.85 20.40 6.75
N LYS A 779 -43.78 19.97 7.61
CA LYS A 779 -45.14 19.60 7.19
C LYS A 779 -46.04 20.83 7.14
N THR A 780 -46.82 20.98 6.08
CA THR A 780 -47.87 22.01 6.06
C THR A 780 -49.02 21.64 6.99
N ARG A 781 -49.80 22.64 7.41
CA ARG A 781 -51.01 22.43 8.21
C ARG A 781 -52.01 21.48 7.54
N LEU A 782 -52.04 21.49 6.21
CA LEU A 782 -52.96 20.72 5.38
C LEU A 782 -52.70 19.22 5.50
N ILE A 783 -51.43 18.80 5.49
CA ILE A 783 -51.05 17.37 5.54
C ILE A 783 -50.61 16.89 6.92
N SER A 784 -50.31 17.78 7.87
CA SER A 784 -49.73 17.37 9.15
C SER A 784 -50.70 16.57 10.03
N GLN A 785 -52.00 16.73 9.83
CA GLN A 785 -53.08 16.18 10.68
C GLN A 785 -52.98 16.57 12.17
N MET A 786 -52.06 17.46 12.53
CA MET A 786 -51.82 17.90 13.91
C MET A 786 -52.98 18.77 14.40
N LYS A 787 -53.21 18.83 15.72
CA LYS A 787 -54.05 19.88 16.30
C LYS A 787 -53.34 21.23 16.18
N ALA A 788 -54.10 22.33 16.21
CA ALA A 788 -53.52 23.66 16.03
C ALA A 788 -52.44 23.99 17.08
N THR A 789 -52.63 23.56 18.33
CA THR A 789 -51.65 23.72 19.42
C THR A 789 -50.36 22.98 19.14
N ASP A 790 -50.46 21.74 18.67
CA ASP A 790 -49.31 20.86 18.41
C ASP A 790 -48.54 21.34 17.18
N TYR A 791 -49.25 21.85 16.17
CA TYR A 791 -48.65 22.45 14.98
C TYR A 791 -47.85 23.71 15.32
N LEU A 792 -48.37 24.56 16.21
CA LEU A 792 -47.64 25.74 16.68
C LEU A 792 -46.42 25.36 17.53
N TRP A 793 -46.55 24.35 18.39
CA TRP A 793 -45.41 23.80 19.13
C TRP A 793 -44.35 23.26 18.17
N TYR A 794 -44.75 22.46 17.17
CA TYR A 794 -43.88 21.89 16.15
C TYR A 794 -43.06 22.97 15.43
N LEU A 795 -43.72 24.02 14.92
CA LEU A 795 -43.03 25.13 14.26
C LEU A 795 -42.10 25.87 15.22
N LYS A 796 -42.53 26.14 16.46
CA LYS A 796 -41.68 26.80 17.47
C LYS A 796 -40.43 25.98 17.79
N THR A 797 -40.58 24.66 17.95
CA THR A 797 -39.47 23.74 18.19
C THR A 797 -38.53 23.70 16.99
N ALA A 798 -39.07 23.62 15.77
CA ALA A 798 -38.26 23.68 14.55
C ALA A 798 -37.41 24.96 14.48
N ALA A 799 -38.01 26.13 14.72
CA ALA A 799 -37.31 27.42 14.77
C ALA A 799 -36.24 27.53 15.86
N SER A 800 -36.34 26.73 16.92
CA SER A 800 -35.40 26.77 18.05
C SER A 800 -34.15 25.92 17.83
N HIS A 801 -34.21 24.94 16.93
CA HIS A 801 -33.13 23.97 16.70
C HIS A 801 -32.54 24.03 15.29
N PHE A 802 -33.29 24.55 14.32
CA PHE A 802 -32.92 24.55 12.91
C PHE A 802 -32.96 25.96 12.32
N TRP A 803 -32.26 26.15 11.21
CA TRP A 803 -32.21 27.43 10.46
C TRP A 803 -32.43 27.26 8.96
N SER A 804 -32.83 26.06 8.55
CA SER A 804 -33.24 25.71 7.19
C SER A 804 -34.37 24.69 7.27
N GLY A 805 -35.08 24.44 6.16
CA GLY A 805 -36.08 23.39 6.14
C GLY A 805 -36.52 23.01 4.74
N MET A 806 -37.13 21.83 4.66
CA MET A 806 -37.57 21.23 3.41
C MET A 806 -39.07 20.97 3.44
N VAL A 807 -39.80 21.36 2.39
CA VAL A 807 -41.21 21.02 2.20
C VAL A 807 -41.29 19.83 1.26
N GLN A 808 -41.09 18.63 1.79
CA GLN A 808 -41.09 17.38 1.01
C GLN A 808 -42.52 16.98 0.65
N GLN A 809 -43.29 16.51 1.64
CA GLN A 809 -44.54 15.78 1.40
C GLN A 809 -45.61 16.60 0.68
N GLN A 810 -45.77 17.89 1.02
CA GLN A 810 -46.81 18.73 0.40
C GLN A 810 -46.52 19.03 -1.08
N MET A 811 -45.25 19.08 -1.49
CA MET A 811 -44.85 19.44 -2.85
C MET A 811 -44.86 18.26 -3.82
N LEU A 812 -44.91 17.02 -3.32
CA LEU A 812 -45.09 15.82 -4.15
C LEU A 812 -46.44 15.87 -4.89
N TRP A 813 -46.45 15.44 -6.16
CA TRP A 813 -47.58 15.67 -7.08
C TRP A 813 -48.94 15.27 -6.49
N HIS A 814 -49.05 14.06 -5.96
CA HIS A 814 -50.29 13.52 -5.40
C HIS A 814 -50.91 14.35 -4.26
N ALA A 815 -50.09 15.07 -3.49
CA ALA A 815 -50.50 15.86 -2.34
C ALA A 815 -50.66 17.34 -2.72
N TYR A 816 -49.84 17.81 -3.66
CA TYR A 816 -49.88 19.18 -4.17
C TYR A 816 -51.06 19.41 -5.11
N GLU A 817 -51.36 18.44 -5.99
CA GLU A 817 -52.42 18.51 -7.02
C GLU A 817 -53.20 17.18 -7.06
N PRO A 818 -54.00 16.87 -6.02
CA PRO A 818 -54.71 15.60 -5.88
C PRO A 818 -55.70 15.28 -7.02
N ALA A 819 -56.21 16.31 -7.70
CA ALA A 819 -57.02 16.19 -8.90
C ALA A 819 -56.49 17.16 -9.98
N PRO A 820 -56.70 16.89 -11.29
CA PRO A 820 -56.18 17.75 -12.35
C PRO A 820 -56.62 19.22 -12.16
N GLY A 821 -55.66 20.13 -11.97
CA GLY A 821 -55.89 21.55 -11.74
C GLY A 821 -56.22 21.96 -10.30
N ASP A 822 -56.38 21.01 -9.37
CA ASP A 822 -56.69 21.30 -7.96
C ASP A 822 -55.42 21.45 -7.11
N PHE A 823 -54.67 22.53 -7.33
CA PHE A 823 -53.40 22.78 -6.63
C PHE A 823 -53.41 24.01 -5.70
N ASN A 824 -54.51 24.78 -5.68
CA ASN A 824 -54.55 26.08 -4.98
C ASN A 824 -54.36 25.95 -3.46
N ALA A 825 -54.97 24.93 -2.85
CA ALA A 825 -54.83 24.68 -1.41
C ALA A 825 -53.40 24.27 -1.04
N GLY A 826 -52.80 23.37 -1.82
CA GLY A 826 -51.40 22.96 -1.67
C GLY A 826 -50.44 24.13 -1.83
N ALA A 827 -50.59 24.90 -2.91
CA ALA A 827 -49.78 26.09 -3.19
C ALA A 827 -49.83 27.12 -2.05
N LYS A 828 -51.04 27.41 -1.54
CA LYS A 828 -51.21 28.31 -0.39
C LYS A 828 -50.53 27.78 0.86
N ALA A 829 -50.68 26.48 1.15
CA ALA A 829 -50.09 25.86 2.32
C ALA A 829 -48.55 25.94 2.31
N VAL A 830 -47.92 25.86 1.14
CA VAL A 830 -46.48 26.05 0.96
C VAL A 830 -46.09 27.53 1.11
N ASP A 831 -46.84 28.47 0.53
CA ASP A 831 -46.59 29.90 0.71
C ASP A 831 -46.65 30.32 2.19
N ASP A 832 -47.58 29.76 2.96
CA ASP A 832 -47.70 30.04 4.40
C ASP A 832 -46.43 29.58 5.17
N LEU A 833 -45.86 28.43 4.82
CA LEU A 833 -44.59 27.96 5.39
C LEU A 833 -43.39 28.81 4.93
N VAL A 834 -43.32 29.20 3.66
CA VAL A 834 -42.27 30.11 3.17
C VAL A 834 -42.32 31.45 3.91
N ALA A 835 -43.50 32.00 4.11
CA ALA A 835 -43.68 33.25 4.85
C ALA A 835 -43.25 33.08 6.32
N TRP A 836 -43.62 31.97 6.95
CA TRP A 836 -43.20 31.63 8.29
C TRP A 836 -41.67 31.49 8.42
N ALA A 837 -41.01 30.75 7.52
CA ALA A 837 -39.57 30.53 7.51
C ALA A 837 -38.80 31.85 7.34
N ARG A 838 -39.26 32.72 6.44
CA ARG A 838 -38.72 34.09 6.29
C ARG A 838 -38.84 34.90 7.57
N ALA A 839 -39.96 34.79 8.29
CA ALA A 839 -40.13 35.46 9.58
C ALA A 839 -39.17 34.92 10.65
N GLN A 840 -38.74 33.66 10.55
CA GLN A 840 -37.68 33.07 11.39
C GLN A 840 -36.26 33.45 10.93
N LYS A 841 -36.11 34.25 9.86
CA LYS A 841 -34.82 34.57 9.22
C LYS A 841 -34.08 33.33 8.70
N TRP A 842 -34.82 32.29 8.31
CA TRP A 842 -34.25 31.15 7.63
C TRP A 842 -33.88 31.51 6.19
N ASP A 843 -32.92 30.76 5.64
CA ASP A 843 -32.60 30.82 4.21
C ASP A 843 -33.78 30.26 3.39
N LYS A 844 -33.63 30.22 2.05
CA LYS A 844 -34.66 29.65 1.18
C LYS A 844 -34.95 28.20 1.59
N LEU A 845 -36.22 27.79 1.56
CA LEU A 845 -36.61 26.42 1.84
C LEU A 845 -36.21 25.49 0.68
N ASP A 846 -36.16 24.20 0.94
CA ASP A 846 -35.96 23.17 -0.08
C ASP A 846 -37.28 22.43 -0.37
N ALA A 847 -37.40 21.75 -1.50
CA ALA A 847 -38.64 21.03 -1.85
C ALA A 847 -38.39 19.80 -2.73
N ALA A 848 -39.31 18.83 -2.67
CA ALA A 848 -39.33 17.68 -3.57
C ALA A 848 -40.53 17.73 -4.52
N LEU A 849 -40.31 17.41 -5.80
CA LEU A 849 -41.32 17.55 -6.84
C LEU A 849 -41.97 16.22 -7.22
N LEU A 850 -41.17 15.16 -7.41
CA LEU A 850 -41.60 13.89 -7.97
C LEU A 850 -41.06 12.73 -7.15
N ASP A 851 -41.96 11.82 -6.79
CA ASP A 851 -41.65 10.56 -6.14
C ASP A 851 -42.74 9.56 -6.55
N GLN A 852 -42.35 8.43 -7.16
CA GLN A 852 -43.28 7.36 -7.54
C GLN A 852 -43.40 6.27 -6.46
N SER A 853 -42.68 6.41 -5.33
CA SER A 853 -42.56 5.39 -4.30
C SER A 853 -43.51 5.53 -3.11
N GLN A 854 -44.17 6.68 -2.93
CA GLN A 854 -45.00 6.99 -1.76
C GLN A 854 -46.42 6.43 -1.83
N GLU A 855 -47.00 6.15 -0.67
CA GLU A 855 -48.42 5.77 -0.52
C GLU A 855 -49.35 6.83 -1.14
N GLY A 856 -50.28 6.40 -1.97
CA GLY A 856 -51.21 7.29 -2.70
C GLY A 856 -50.66 7.81 -4.04
N ALA A 857 -49.38 7.63 -4.34
CA ALA A 857 -48.84 7.94 -5.67
C ALA A 857 -49.40 6.97 -6.73
N GLU A 858 -49.61 5.70 -6.40
CA GLU A 858 -50.04 4.62 -7.32
C GLU A 858 -51.46 4.86 -7.91
N ASP A 859 -52.39 5.39 -7.12
CA ASP A 859 -53.78 5.65 -7.54
C ASP A 859 -53.99 7.03 -8.19
N HIS A 860 -52.96 7.87 -8.19
CA HIS A 860 -53.03 9.24 -8.69
C HIS A 860 -53.38 9.28 -10.19
N TRP A 861 -54.15 10.30 -10.59
CA TRP A 861 -54.66 10.42 -11.97
C TRP A 861 -53.55 10.49 -13.03
N SER A 862 -52.36 10.98 -12.68
CA SER A 862 -51.22 11.07 -13.59
C SER A 862 -50.72 9.69 -14.05
N ASN A 863 -50.88 8.64 -13.25
CA ASN A 863 -50.45 7.28 -13.63
C ASN A 863 -51.29 6.70 -14.77
N LYS A 864 -52.52 7.18 -14.93
CA LYS A 864 -53.51 6.70 -15.91
C LYS A 864 -53.39 7.41 -17.27
N LEU A 865 -52.48 8.38 -17.39
CA LEU A 865 -52.29 9.15 -18.62
C LEU A 865 -51.45 8.39 -19.65
N ALA A 866 -51.76 8.63 -20.93
CA ALA A 866 -50.86 8.30 -22.02
C ALA A 866 -49.57 9.14 -21.94
N CYS A 867 -48.46 8.65 -22.48
CA CYS A 867 -47.15 9.28 -22.31
C CYS A 867 -47.08 10.73 -22.80
N THR A 868 -47.73 11.06 -23.92
CA THR A 868 -47.79 12.43 -24.46
C THR A 868 -48.55 13.39 -23.53
N ASP A 869 -49.65 12.93 -22.92
CA ASP A 869 -50.40 13.72 -21.95
C ASP A 869 -49.66 13.83 -20.62
N LEU A 870 -48.97 12.78 -20.18
CA LEU A 870 -48.13 12.81 -18.98
C LEU A 870 -46.98 13.81 -19.14
N GLU A 871 -46.25 13.76 -20.25
CA GLU A 871 -45.16 14.69 -20.57
C GLU A 871 -45.66 16.14 -20.53
N ARG A 872 -46.77 16.41 -21.23
CA ARG A 872 -47.39 17.75 -21.25
C ARG A 872 -47.81 18.22 -19.86
N ARG A 873 -48.51 17.39 -19.09
CA ARG A 873 -49.00 17.73 -17.74
C ARG A 873 -47.85 17.93 -16.75
N LEU A 874 -46.80 17.12 -16.86
CA LEU A 874 -45.61 17.25 -16.03
C LEU A 874 -44.87 18.56 -16.33
N HIS A 875 -44.71 18.90 -17.60
CA HIS A 875 -44.14 20.18 -18.03
C HIS A 875 -44.96 21.38 -17.52
N GLU A 876 -46.29 21.36 -17.73
CA GLU A 876 -47.21 22.41 -17.24
C GLU A 876 -47.05 22.63 -15.73
N ARG A 877 -46.99 21.54 -14.95
CA ARG A 877 -46.82 21.59 -13.50
C ARG A 877 -45.48 22.18 -13.10
N ILE A 878 -44.37 21.63 -13.60
CA ILE A 878 -43.02 22.08 -13.25
C ILE A 878 -42.87 23.57 -13.58
N ALA A 879 -43.27 23.98 -14.78
CA ALA A 879 -43.18 25.37 -15.21
C ALA A 879 -44.02 26.31 -14.30
N ARG A 880 -45.27 25.93 -14.01
CA ARG A 880 -46.18 26.71 -13.14
C ARG A 880 -45.62 26.87 -11.72
N ASP A 881 -45.25 25.76 -11.10
CA ASP A 881 -44.93 25.73 -9.66
C ASP A 881 -43.57 26.35 -9.37
N LEU A 882 -42.55 26.08 -10.19
CA LEU A 882 -41.23 26.70 -10.01
C LEU A 882 -41.27 28.19 -10.35
N THR A 883 -42.09 28.62 -11.31
CA THR A 883 -42.32 30.06 -11.54
C THR A 883 -42.95 30.73 -10.31
N ARG A 884 -43.92 30.08 -9.65
CA ARG A 884 -44.58 30.61 -8.43
C ARG A 884 -43.60 30.73 -7.26
N PHE A 885 -42.73 29.74 -7.11
CA PHE A 885 -41.79 29.64 -5.99
C PHE A 885 -40.39 30.17 -6.28
N ARG A 886 -40.20 30.82 -7.43
CA ARG A 886 -38.93 31.39 -7.86
C ARG A 886 -38.31 32.29 -6.80
N GLY A 887 -37.09 31.97 -6.39
CA GLY A 887 -36.35 32.68 -5.34
C GLY A 887 -36.91 32.53 -3.91
N LYS A 888 -37.96 31.73 -3.70
CA LYS A 888 -38.46 31.31 -2.39
C LYS A 888 -37.89 29.95 -1.98
N ILE A 889 -37.69 29.06 -2.96
CA ILE A 889 -37.07 27.74 -2.77
C ILE A 889 -35.63 27.79 -3.31
N GLY A 890 -34.70 27.18 -2.56
CA GLY A 890 -33.26 27.17 -2.84
C GLY A 890 -32.85 25.93 -3.61
N VAL A 891 -33.26 24.76 -3.13
CA VAL A 891 -32.99 23.47 -3.75
C VAL A 891 -34.31 22.77 -4.13
N TYR A 892 -34.34 22.19 -5.33
CA TYR A 892 -35.40 21.27 -5.76
C TYR A 892 -34.85 19.87 -5.97
N GLU A 893 -35.33 18.91 -5.18
CA GLU A 893 -35.30 17.50 -5.53
C GLU A 893 -36.29 17.26 -6.67
N VAL A 894 -35.81 17.25 -7.91
CA VAL A 894 -36.68 17.10 -9.08
C VAL A 894 -37.27 15.69 -9.12
N TRP A 895 -36.43 14.69 -8.93
CA TRP A 895 -36.82 13.28 -8.82
C TRP A 895 -36.24 12.66 -7.55
N ARG A 896 -37.11 11.92 -6.85
CA ARG A 896 -36.75 11.04 -5.74
C ARG A 896 -36.88 9.58 -6.14
N ASP A 897 -35.94 8.76 -5.67
CA ASP A 897 -35.93 7.30 -5.75
C ASP A 897 -36.15 6.77 -7.18
N SER A 898 -35.57 7.50 -8.13
CA SER A 898 -35.68 7.24 -9.55
C SER A 898 -34.88 6.03 -10.02
N LEU A 899 -33.99 5.47 -9.20
CA LEU A 899 -33.38 4.17 -9.48
C LEU A 899 -34.28 3.00 -9.05
N GLN A 900 -35.06 3.19 -7.98
CA GLN A 900 -35.87 2.11 -7.41
C GLN A 900 -37.25 2.00 -8.06
N ARG A 901 -37.91 3.12 -8.39
CA ARG A 901 -39.24 3.12 -9.04
C ARG A 901 -39.25 3.95 -10.32
N ARG A 902 -39.20 3.24 -11.45
CA ARG A 902 -39.00 3.82 -12.79
C ARG A 902 -40.22 3.73 -13.70
N GLU A 903 -41.44 3.57 -13.20
CA GLU A 903 -42.58 3.21 -14.06
C GLU A 903 -42.85 4.21 -15.18
N TRP A 904 -42.91 5.52 -14.88
CA TRP A 904 -43.09 6.53 -15.94
C TRP A 904 -41.90 6.59 -16.90
N ILE A 905 -40.69 6.38 -16.39
CA ILE A 905 -39.44 6.44 -17.17
C ILE A 905 -39.37 5.22 -18.11
N ASN A 906 -39.67 4.04 -17.61
CA ASN A 906 -39.68 2.79 -18.38
C ASN A 906 -40.81 2.79 -19.41
N ARG A 907 -41.98 3.35 -19.07
CA ARG A 907 -43.14 3.41 -19.96
C ARG A 907 -43.01 4.48 -21.05
N CYS A 908 -42.49 5.65 -20.71
CA CYS A 908 -42.51 6.83 -21.59
C CYS A 908 -41.11 7.25 -22.09
N GLY A 909 -40.06 6.55 -21.68
CA GLY A 909 -38.67 6.78 -22.08
C GLY A 909 -37.90 7.70 -21.13
N GLU A 910 -36.56 7.56 -21.13
CA GLU A 910 -35.65 8.36 -20.29
C GLU A 910 -35.67 9.87 -20.62
N LYS A 911 -36.13 10.25 -21.82
CA LYS A 911 -36.32 11.66 -22.19
C LYS A 911 -37.20 12.41 -21.19
N LEU A 912 -38.28 11.79 -20.70
CA LEU A 912 -39.20 12.40 -19.71
C LEU A 912 -38.46 12.75 -18.41
N TYR A 913 -37.50 11.90 -18.01
CA TYR A 913 -36.70 12.10 -16.82
C TYR A 913 -35.75 13.30 -16.98
N PHE A 914 -35.00 13.36 -18.08
CA PHE A 914 -34.05 14.45 -18.36
C PHE A 914 -34.74 15.80 -18.58
N ASP A 915 -35.87 15.79 -19.29
CA ASP A 915 -36.57 17.03 -19.62
C ASP A 915 -37.21 17.68 -18.39
N ALA A 916 -37.60 16.91 -17.37
CA ALA A 916 -38.07 17.47 -16.11
C ALA A 916 -37.05 18.44 -15.47
N TYR A 917 -35.76 18.09 -15.49
CA TYR A 917 -34.69 18.99 -15.03
C TYR A 917 -34.54 20.20 -15.93
N ARG A 918 -34.61 20.03 -17.26
CA ARG A 918 -34.52 21.15 -18.21
C ARG A 918 -35.66 22.15 -18.03
N TRP A 919 -36.88 21.66 -17.88
CA TRP A 919 -38.05 22.50 -17.59
C TRP A 919 -37.93 23.18 -16.23
N ALA A 920 -37.41 22.49 -15.23
CA ALA A 920 -37.20 23.07 -13.91
C ALA A 920 -36.17 24.21 -13.96
N HIS A 921 -35.05 24.00 -14.64
CA HIS A 921 -34.02 25.01 -14.81
C HIS A 921 -34.51 26.21 -15.63
N GLN A 922 -35.34 25.99 -16.65
CA GLN A 922 -35.97 27.07 -17.42
C GLN A 922 -36.90 27.93 -16.54
N ALA A 923 -37.65 27.30 -15.62
CA ALA A 923 -38.59 27.99 -14.75
C ALA A 923 -37.90 28.76 -13.60
N ASP A 924 -36.89 28.17 -12.96
CA ASP A 924 -36.04 28.85 -11.99
C ASP A 924 -34.53 28.55 -12.20
N PRO A 925 -33.85 29.34 -13.04
CA PRO A 925 -32.42 29.16 -13.32
C PRO A 925 -31.50 29.36 -12.11
N ALA A 926 -31.99 29.99 -11.03
CA ALA A 926 -31.19 30.31 -9.86
C ALA A 926 -31.33 29.26 -8.73
N ALA A 927 -32.26 28.31 -8.88
CA ALA A 927 -32.41 27.22 -7.94
C ALA A 927 -31.40 26.10 -8.24
N GLN A 928 -30.90 25.44 -7.19
CA GLN A 928 -30.10 24.23 -7.34
C GLN A 928 -31.03 23.06 -7.58
N LEU A 929 -30.79 22.30 -8.65
CA LEU A 929 -31.56 21.10 -8.96
C LEU A 929 -30.76 19.87 -8.53
N CYS A 930 -31.40 18.97 -7.79
CA CYS A 930 -30.79 17.70 -7.43
C CYS A 930 -31.67 16.50 -7.82
N THR A 931 -30.98 15.41 -8.14
CA THR A 931 -31.53 14.05 -8.08
C THR A 931 -31.40 13.57 -6.63
N SER A 932 -32.30 12.70 -6.17
CA SER A 932 -32.33 12.22 -4.79
C SER A 932 -32.59 10.72 -4.74
N GLU A 933 -31.74 9.95 -4.06
CA GLU A 933 -31.87 8.49 -3.96
C GLU A 933 -31.69 8.02 -2.51
N SER A 934 -32.50 7.05 -2.10
CA SER A 934 -32.39 6.35 -0.81
C SER A 934 -31.48 5.12 -0.90
N SER A 935 -30.98 4.69 0.27
CA SER A 935 -30.12 3.51 0.41
C SER A 935 -28.81 3.58 -0.38
N VAL A 936 -28.38 4.77 -0.79
CA VAL A 936 -27.09 4.99 -1.47
C VAL A 936 -25.94 4.50 -0.61
N LEU A 937 -26.06 4.64 0.71
CA LEU A 937 -24.98 4.35 1.66
C LEU A 937 -25.29 3.12 2.55
N SER A 938 -26.45 2.48 2.36
CA SER A 938 -26.97 1.47 3.31
C SER A 938 -26.53 0.04 3.00
N THR A 939 -25.68 -0.20 1.99
CA THR A 939 -25.22 -1.54 1.60
C THR A 939 -23.69 -1.61 1.63
N LEU A 940 -23.15 -2.70 2.18
CA LEU A 940 -21.72 -3.07 2.09
C LEU A 940 -21.29 -3.43 0.66
N THR A 941 -22.24 -3.49 -0.27
CA THR A 941 -22.00 -3.62 -1.71
C THR A 941 -22.21 -2.25 -2.36
N LEU A 942 -21.23 -1.80 -3.14
CA LEU A 942 -21.17 -0.49 -3.79
C LEU A 942 -22.24 -0.26 -4.88
N THR A 943 -23.08 -1.25 -5.17
CA THR A 943 -23.96 -1.28 -6.34
C THR A 943 -24.97 -0.14 -6.39
N LYS A 944 -25.51 0.30 -5.25
CA LYS A 944 -26.46 1.45 -5.20
C LYS A 944 -25.76 2.79 -5.33
N ALA A 945 -24.59 2.96 -4.69
CA ALA A 945 -23.77 4.16 -4.83
C ALA A 945 -23.25 4.33 -6.27
N GLU A 946 -22.84 3.23 -6.90
CA GLU A 946 -22.38 3.20 -8.30
C GLU A 946 -23.53 3.43 -9.28
N ALA A 947 -24.69 2.79 -9.08
CA ALA A 947 -25.88 3.07 -9.89
C ALA A 947 -26.27 4.56 -9.83
N TYR A 948 -26.12 5.18 -8.66
CA TYR A 948 -26.39 6.60 -8.50
C TYR A 948 -25.31 7.48 -9.13
N HIS A 949 -24.04 7.14 -8.97
CA HIS A 949 -22.94 7.78 -9.69
C HIS A 949 -23.18 7.76 -11.21
N ASN A 950 -23.58 6.62 -11.79
CA ASN A 950 -23.82 6.50 -13.23
C ASN A 950 -25.03 7.30 -13.69
N LEU A 951 -26.07 7.38 -12.86
CA LEU A 951 -27.20 8.24 -13.13
C LEU A 951 -26.75 9.70 -13.24
N VAL A 952 -25.96 10.18 -12.27
CA VAL A 952 -25.40 11.54 -12.29
C VAL A 952 -24.43 11.74 -13.46
N TYR A 953 -23.60 10.75 -13.76
CA TYR A 953 -22.69 10.78 -14.90
C TYR A 953 -23.44 10.91 -16.24
N ARG A 954 -24.52 10.14 -16.44
CA ARG A 954 -25.37 10.27 -17.64
C ARG A 954 -26.07 11.62 -17.70
N LEU A 955 -26.59 12.11 -16.59
CA LEU A 955 -27.23 13.43 -16.51
C LEU A 955 -26.26 14.54 -16.92
N THR A 956 -25.05 14.52 -16.38
CA THR A 956 -24.00 15.50 -16.70
C THR A 956 -23.51 15.39 -18.15
N HIS A 957 -23.32 14.17 -18.68
CA HIS A 957 -22.93 13.95 -20.09
C HIS A 957 -23.96 14.42 -21.11
N MET A 958 -25.25 14.47 -20.73
CA MET A 958 -26.34 14.93 -21.59
C MET A 958 -26.71 16.40 -21.36
N ASP A 959 -25.81 17.17 -20.73
CA ASP A 959 -26.00 18.58 -20.38
C ASP A 959 -27.33 18.82 -19.64
N VAL A 960 -27.75 17.86 -18.80
CA VAL A 960 -28.95 18.00 -17.98
C VAL A 960 -28.58 18.87 -16.77
N PRO A 961 -29.37 19.93 -16.47
CA PRO A 961 -29.02 20.90 -15.44
C PRO A 961 -29.24 20.33 -14.04
N VAL A 962 -28.29 19.52 -13.57
CA VAL A 962 -28.23 18.99 -12.22
C VAL A 962 -27.05 19.68 -11.52
N SER A 963 -27.35 20.38 -10.43
CA SER A 963 -26.38 21.22 -9.71
C SER A 963 -25.92 20.60 -8.39
N ALA A 964 -26.62 19.57 -7.91
CA ALA A 964 -26.32 18.91 -6.65
C ALA A 964 -26.77 17.43 -6.66
N ILE A 965 -26.22 16.67 -5.73
CA ILE A 965 -26.58 15.28 -5.45
C ILE A 965 -27.27 15.28 -4.08
N CYS A 966 -28.50 14.79 -4.01
CA CYS A 966 -29.24 14.65 -2.76
C CYS A 966 -29.20 13.16 -2.33
N VAL A 967 -28.88 12.90 -1.07
CA VAL A 967 -28.74 11.53 -0.53
C VAL A 967 -29.71 11.36 0.63
N GLN A 968 -30.62 10.40 0.53
CA GLN A 968 -31.58 10.11 1.60
C GLN A 968 -31.06 8.97 2.49
N GLU A 969 -31.01 9.21 3.80
CA GLU A 969 -30.56 8.22 4.77
C GLU A 969 -31.67 7.81 5.75
N TYR A 970 -31.92 6.51 5.82
CA TYR A 970 -32.89 5.87 6.71
C TYR A 970 -32.18 4.78 7.52
N ALA A 971 -31.22 5.18 8.36
CA ALA A 971 -30.45 4.27 9.18
C ALA A 971 -31.24 3.76 10.41
N SER A 972 -31.22 2.44 10.63
CA SER A 972 -31.60 1.84 11.92
C SER A 972 -30.47 2.03 12.95
N VAL A 973 -30.75 2.03 14.25
CA VAL A 973 -29.72 2.23 15.30
C VAL A 973 -28.54 1.24 15.17
N LEU A 974 -28.78 0.01 14.69
CA LEU A 974 -27.76 -1.00 14.40
C LEU A 974 -26.94 -0.68 13.14
N SER A 975 -27.56 -0.08 12.13
CA SER A 975 -26.88 0.33 10.89
C SER A 975 -26.21 1.70 11.03
N CYS A 976 -26.62 2.57 11.97
CA CYS A 976 -26.00 3.86 12.25
C CYS A 976 -24.57 3.73 12.84
N SER A 977 -24.32 2.66 13.61
CA SER A 977 -22.97 2.27 14.06
C SER A 977 -22.06 1.82 12.92
N VAL A 978 -22.62 1.35 11.80
CA VAL A 978 -21.87 0.91 10.61
C VAL A 978 -21.82 2.02 9.55
N LEU A 979 -22.84 2.87 9.43
CA LEU A 979 -22.96 3.92 8.41
C LEU A 979 -22.20 5.21 8.71
N CYS A 980 -21.90 5.49 9.99
CA CYS A 980 -20.90 6.50 10.28
C CYS A 980 -19.55 6.12 9.63
N ALA A 981 -19.35 4.83 9.26
CA ALA A 981 -18.15 4.32 8.60
C ALA A 981 -17.85 4.95 7.26
N ASP A 982 -18.77 4.79 6.33
CA ASP A 982 -18.39 4.94 4.92
C ASP A 982 -18.71 6.33 4.35
N THR A 983 -19.53 7.14 5.03
CA THR A 983 -19.99 8.44 4.51
C THR A 983 -18.99 9.59 4.59
N LEU A 984 -17.86 9.37 5.25
CA LEU A 984 -16.98 10.44 5.66
C LEU A 984 -15.79 10.62 4.68
N GLU A 985 -15.57 9.72 3.74
CA GLU A 985 -14.46 9.81 2.77
C GLU A 985 -14.68 10.81 1.62
N HIS A 986 -15.92 11.18 1.26
CA HIS A 986 -16.17 12.02 0.08
C HIS A 986 -16.98 13.29 0.41
N GLY A 987 -16.27 14.33 0.87
CA GLY A 987 -16.56 15.75 0.56
C GLY A 987 -17.86 16.44 0.97
N HIS A 988 -18.95 15.76 1.33
CA HIS A 988 -20.22 16.42 1.66
C HIS A 988 -20.69 16.07 3.08
N ALA A 989 -20.93 17.11 3.87
CA ALA A 989 -21.48 17.00 5.21
C ALA A 989 -22.95 16.56 5.15
N CYS A 990 -23.28 15.43 5.78
CA CYS A 990 -24.66 15.14 6.18
C CYS A 990 -25.06 16.12 7.31
N SER A 991 -26.12 16.89 7.05
CA SER A 991 -26.94 17.56 8.07
C SER A 991 -28.27 16.83 8.19
#